data_AF-A0A3N5M3J2-F1
#
_entry.id   AF-A0A3N5M3J2-F1
#
_cell.length_a   1.000
_cell.length_b   1.000
_cell.length_c   1.000
_cell.angle_alpha   90.00
_cell.angle_beta   90.00
_cell.angle_gamma   90.00
#
_symmetry.space_group_name_H-M   'P 1'
#
loop_
_entity.id
_entity.type
_entity.pdbx_description
1 polymer ?
#
loop_
_entity_poly.entity_id
_entity_poly.type
_entity_poly.pdbx_seq_one_letter_code
_entity_poly.pdbx_strand_id
1 'polypeptide(L)'
;RAYRDVLDAHQIQFDPNLVIPGDFRSESGQAAVEYLLGHHVEFDALVASNDNMAIGALEALQCHGFQVPADIALVGFDDVDESRLLPAPLTTVRQPFRMLGKQVVDTLWRTLQGEEVPLVSTVPTELVVRWSCGCLPEYVRVASLDAPHASQAETIQALLERQEPAVTEIISKIPISPAMEAGWSSHLPRLELLLGSVWSSFIRELEEPASNCFLTDLGKALHKLQEMKTDADTWHSILTELRRRVLPYLSDRLMAMQAENLLQQARLLVSDTAQRTQAYRRYLMERQEAVFQEFNSAMNTNLDMGMLEDVLTRYLPLMGIQHCYAVLYTQAENNPYQVLPGGYSRLLFSYKQGQFVLHMNSPAFPSTQLIPEGTLFSESETRSEDRSLVPGAWMFVVMPLAIGEKQLGYLLVEFGPTDWEIYGRARDLISSSIFRILLVRQQEQAHKEVERLLAIAQQRTIELAHRIEQLDLINRVGRHATSLLYLNTLLSQVAGLIQSTLGYYAVVILLVRKNGGEPGQLCLAAAATAEPVDLMEDGLIIPIDFNSILGQAVSSGKSQVVSNVKLDPRYYSIEKLPRTSSQLALPLSIGGHVLGVLSLESVEQNGFSTGEVQVLQTLADQIAIAIQNAQLYQAEQDRRQWAEKLEEVGRKLSSTLDLQEVPGRVLEQLESVVPYERGSVLLEDGESMLIVAQRGFPEPGRLSDLRIPIHQGDVYQRIVASQRPLIIDDVVAENTWQQLDWLPVDHSWMGIPLVSKGQAFGMISLTRREIAAFTNDDAMLVSTFSSQAAIALENARLYSEIASLNEHLESIVTRRTDELNKANITLEKRIKHLSALRSIDITITSSHDLRLILYVLLEQVLTQLGADAAAVVQLKPYTQTLETIAGRGFRTSQFSKTRLRLTESYAGQAAYEQRIIHVHDLTKNPDEPRRAALMAAEGFISYYGVPLVAGGQVKGLLEVFFRSRFKGDKDWDEFLDAIAGQAAIAIDSTTMFEELQRANSELIQAYDATIEGWSNALDLRDQETEGHTLRVTEMTVRLAQAMGMSDADLVHVRRGALLHDIGKMAIPDQILLKPNPLTPEEWEIMRKHPQYAYDLLSTISFLHPALDIPYYHHEKWDGSGYPSGLKGSQIPLAARLFAVVDVWDALSSDRPYRLAWDGERVGEYIRSLAGAHFDPHVVEVFLRLLS
;
A
#
# COMPACT_ATOMS: atom_id res chain seq x y z
N ARG A 1 15.53 -14.65 28.58
CA ARG A 1 16.63 -14.14 29.45
C ARG A 1 16.10 -13.86 30.84
N ALA A 2 15.18 -12.90 31.01
CA ALA A 2 14.53 -12.60 32.31
C ALA A 2 14.03 -13.84 33.08
N TYR A 3 13.35 -14.78 32.40
CA TYR A 3 12.90 -16.04 33.04
C TYR A 3 14.05 -16.90 33.60
N ARG A 4 15.18 -17.02 32.89
CA ARG A 4 16.35 -17.77 33.39
C ARG A 4 16.98 -17.07 34.59
N ASP A 5 17.11 -15.75 34.51
CA ASP A 5 17.69 -14.95 35.59
C ASP A 5 16.86 -15.08 36.89
N VAL A 6 15.53 -15.21 36.77
CA VAL A 6 14.61 -15.46 37.91
C VAL A 6 14.71 -16.89 38.44
N LEU A 7 14.74 -17.90 37.55
CA LEU A 7 14.92 -19.31 37.96
C LEU A 7 16.25 -19.50 38.72
N ASP A 8 17.34 -18.90 38.21
CA ASP A 8 18.65 -18.91 38.87
C ASP A 8 18.60 -18.21 40.24
N ALA A 9 17.89 -17.08 40.35
CA ALA A 9 17.73 -16.35 41.61
C ALA A 9 16.97 -17.17 42.68
N HIS A 10 16.07 -18.06 42.26
CA HIS A 10 15.34 -18.99 43.12
C HIS A 10 15.96 -20.39 43.23
N GLN A 11 17.17 -20.59 42.69
CA GLN A 11 17.90 -21.87 42.70
C GLN A 11 17.15 -23.02 42.01
N ILE A 12 16.32 -22.72 41.00
CA ILE A 12 15.61 -23.72 40.20
C ILE A 12 16.45 -24.02 38.96
N GLN A 13 16.81 -25.29 38.75
CA GLN A 13 17.65 -25.71 37.63
C GLN A 13 16.88 -25.59 36.30
N PHE A 14 17.40 -24.79 35.37
CA PHE A 14 16.82 -24.62 34.03
C PHE A 14 17.25 -25.77 33.10
N ASP A 15 16.29 -26.59 32.64
CA ASP A 15 16.49 -27.58 31.59
C ASP A 15 15.94 -27.05 30.24
N PRO A 16 16.81 -26.82 29.22
CA PRO A 16 16.36 -26.38 27.90
C PRO A 16 15.39 -27.36 27.21
N ASN A 17 15.42 -28.64 27.58
CA ASN A 17 14.57 -29.68 26.98
C ASN A 17 13.12 -29.61 27.45
N LEU A 18 12.86 -28.88 28.56
CA LEU A 18 11.52 -28.60 29.09
C LEU A 18 10.89 -27.34 28.48
N VAL A 19 11.55 -26.71 27.51
CA VAL A 19 11.08 -25.48 26.86
C VAL A 19 10.57 -25.80 25.47
N ILE A 20 9.29 -25.50 25.22
CA ILE A 20 8.66 -25.65 23.92
C ILE A 20 8.30 -24.27 23.37
N PRO A 21 8.74 -23.93 22.15
CA PRO A 21 8.33 -22.68 21.51
C PRO A 21 6.84 -22.75 21.17
N GLY A 22 6.10 -21.71 21.53
CA GLY A 22 4.68 -21.57 21.19
C GLY A 22 4.42 -20.29 20.41
N ASP A 23 3.26 -20.25 19.76
CA ASP A 23 2.77 -19.13 18.96
C ASP A 23 1.62 -18.36 19.63
N PHE A 24 1.46 -18.53 20.95
CA PHE A 24 0.41 -17.92 21.78
C PHE A 24 -1.01 -18.45 21.50
N ARG A 25 -1.15 -19.54 20.73
CA ARG A 25 -2.45 -20.19 20.45
C ARG A 25 -2.69 -21.42 21.32
N SER A 26 -3.95 -21.83 21.44
CA SER A 26 -4.34 -22.99 22.24
C SER A 26 -3.69 -24.29 21.75
N GLU A 27 -3.66 -24.48 20.44
CA GLU A 27 -3.13 -25.67 19.78
C GLU A 27 -1.64 -25.90 20.10
N SER A 28 -0.87 -24.81 20.24
CA SER A 28 0.53 -24.89 20.66
C SER A 28 0.70 -25.37 22.10
N GLY A 29 -0.23 -24.99 23.00
CA GLY A 29 -0.26 -25.49 24.36
C GLY A 29 -0.56 -27.00 24.43
N GLN A 30 -1.51 -27.45 23.61
CA GLN A 30 -1.83 -28.87 23.47
C GLN A 30 -0.65 -29.67 22.91
N ALA A 31 -0.07 -29.21 21.80
CA ALA A 31 1.09 -29.86 21.17
C ALA A 31 2.31 -29.92 22.13
N ALA A 32 2.48 -28.90 22.97
CA ALA A 32 3.54 -28.88 23.97
C ALA A 32 3.38 -30.01 25.01
N VAL A 33 2.15 -30.21 25.52
CA VAL A 33 1.87 -31.30 26.46
C VAL A 33 2.05 -32.66 25.80
N GLU A 34 1.55 -32.85 24.57
CA GLU A 34 1.72 -34.09 23.81
C GLU A 34 3.21 -34.42 23.58
N TYR A 35 4.04 -33.41 23.29
CA TYR A 35 5.48 -33.57 23.13
C TYR A 35 6.16 -33.97 24.46
N LEU A 36 5.87 -33.28 25.56
CA LEU A 36 6.50 -33.55 26.87
C LEU A 36 6.14 -34.94 27.39
N LEU A 37 4.86 -35.33 27.31
CA LEU A 37 4.40 -36.66 27.70
C LEU A 37 4.95 -37.74 26.77
N GLY A 38 5.01 -37.49 25.45
CA GLY A 38 5.60 -38.41 24.46
C GLY A 38 7.07 -38.73 24.75
N HIS A 39 7.83 -37.78 25.29
CA HIS A 39 9.23 -37.96 25.68
C HIS A 39 9.42 -38.47 27.11
N HIS A 40 8.34 -38.85 27.81
CA HIS A 40 8.36 -39.42 29.16
C HIS A 40 9.01 -38.48 30.18
N VAL A 41 8.79 -37.17 30.01
CA VAL A 41 9.33 -36.18 30.93
C VAL A 41 8.38 -36.01 32.11
N GLU A 42 8.88 -36.20 33.33
CA GLU A 42 8.11 -35.97 34.55
C GLU A 42 8.19 -34.49 34.95
N PHE A 43 7.04 -33.86 35.20
CA PHE A 43 6.94 -32.48 35.65
C PHE A 43 5.75 -32.30 36.60
N ASP A 44 5.96 -31.54 37.69
CA ASP A 44 4.92 -31.25 38.70
C ASP A 44 4.07 -30.01 38.34
N ALA A 45 4.56 -29.18 37.43
CA ALA A 45 3.92 -27.93 37.03
C ALA A 45 4.22 -27.55 35.58
N LEU A 46 3.25 -26.91 34.92
CA LEU A 46 3.36 -26.36 33.58
C LEU A 46 3.02 -24.86 33.59
N VAL A 47 3.89 -24.06 33.00
CA VAL A 47 3.72 -22.61 32.87
C VAL A 47 3.61 -22.27 31.39
N ALA A 48 2.42 -21.85 30.97
CA ALA A 48 2.18 -21.39 29.62
C ALA A 48 2.51 -19.90 29.48
N SER A 49 2.87 -19.46 28.27
CA SER A 49 3.23 -18.06 28.02
C SER A 49 2.02 -17.10 27.98
N ASN A 50 0.82 -17.65 27.82
CA ASN A 50 -0.46 -16.97 27.96
C ASN A 50 -1.57 -17.96 28.33
N ASP A 51 -2.75 -17.45 28.64
CA ASP A 51 -3.92 -18.23 29.03
C ASP A 51 -4.44 -19.12 27.90
N ASN A 52 -4.37 -18.68 26.63
CA ASN A 52 -4.80 -19.50 25.49
C ASN A 52 -3.98 -20.79 25.37
N MET A 53 -2.65 -20.69 25.46
CA MET A 53 -1.78 -21.87 25.51
C MET A 53 -2.04 -22.70 26.78
N ALA A 54 -2.35 -22.06 27.91
CA ALA A 54 -2.70 -22.80 29.12
C ALA A 54 -4.00 -23.59 28.92
N ILE A 55 -5.01 -23.04 28.23
CA ILE A 55 -6.25 -23.74 27.91
C ILE A 55 -5.99 -25.00 27.09
N GLY A 56 -5.21 -24.91 26.01
CA GLY A 56 -4.90 -26.10 25.20
C GLY A 56 -4.06 -27.12 25.97
N ALA A 57 -3.14 -26.66 26.83
CA ALA A 57 -2.40 -27.56 27.72
C ALA A 57 -3.32 -28.26 28.74
N LEU A 58 -4.30 -27.55 29.31
CA LEU A 58 -5.31 -28.10 30.21
C LEU A 58 -6.10 -29.21 29.53
N GLU A 59 -6.62 -28.95 28.33
CA GLU A 59 -7.39 -29.92 27.54
C GLU A 59 -6.56 -31.18 27.25
N ALA A 60 -5.31 -31.00 26.83
CA ALA A 60 -4.38 -32.10 26.54
C ALA A 60 -4.07 -32.96 27.79
N LEU A 61 -3.82 -32.32 28.93
CA LEU A 61 -3.57 -33.00 30.22
C LEU A 61 -4.80 -33.80 30.66
N GLN A 62 -6.00 -33.22 30.54
CA GLN A 62 -7.26 -33.89 30.87
C GLN A 62 -7.55 -35.09 29.95
N CYS A 63 -7.27 -34.97 28.65
CA CYS A 63 -7.38 -36.08 27.70
C CYS A 63 -6.44 -37.25 28.04
N HIS A 64 -5.29 -36.97 28.66
CA HIS A 64 -4.36 -38.00 29.15
C HIS A 64 -4.69 -38.49 30.57
N GLY A 65 -5.81 -38.06 31.15
CA GLY A 65 -6.33 -38.53 32.43
C GLY A 65 -5.76 -37.82 33.66
N PHE A 66 -4.99 -36.75 33.50
CA PHE A 66 -4.50 -35.95 34.63
C PHE A 66 -5.60 -35.03 35.16
N GLN A 67 -5.74 -34.96 36.48
CA GLN A 67 -6.59 -33.99 37.15
C GLN A 67 -5.82 -32.69 37.37
N VAL A 68 -6.20 -31.62 36.66
CA VAL A 68 -5.62 -30.30 36.88
C VAL A 68 -6.48 -29.51 37.88
N PRO A 69 -5.91 -28.96 38.97
CA PRO A 69 -4.48 -28.88 39.28
C PRO A 69 -3.99 -29.90 40.35
N ALA A 70 -4.75 -30.97 40.62
CA ALA A 70 -4.43 -31.93 41.67
C ALA A 70 -3.18 -32.76 41.38
N ASP A 71 -3.01 -33.20 40.14
CA ASP A 71 -1.88 -34.00 39.67
C ASP A 71 -0.76 -33.13 39.08
N ILE A 72 -1.12 -32.06 38.37
CA ILE A 72 -0.18 -31.13 37.71
C ILE A 72 -0.68 -29.70 37.87
N ALA A 73 0.15 -28.81 38.41
CA ALA A 73 -0.19 -27.39 38.50
C ALA A 73 -0.08 -26.72 37.12
N LEU A 74 -1.07 -25.91 36.76
CA LEU A 74 -1.08 -25.20 35.47
C LEU A 74 -1.26 -23.70 35.67
N VAL A 75 -0.34 -22.92 35.10
CA VAL A 75 -0.33 -21.46 35.18
C VAL A 75 -0.32 -20.85 33.78
N GLY A 76 -1.28 -19.96 33.51
CA GLY A 76 -1.33 -19.10 32.33
C GLY A 76 -0.89 -17.65 32.63
N PHE A 77 -0.97 -16.80 31.62
CA PHE A 77 -0.68 -15.37 31.69
C PHE A 77 -1.75 -14.59 30.93
N ASP A 78 -1.93 -13.32 31.28
CA ASP A 78 -2.81 -12.32 30.65
C ASP A 78 -4.22 -12.22 31.23
N ASP A 79 -4.66 -13.21 32.02
CA ASP A 79 -5.97 -13.20 32.70
C ASP A 79 -7.13 -12.98 31.72
N VAL A 80 -7.07 -13.60 30.53
CA VAL A 80 -8.03 -13.39 29.43
C VAL A 80 -9.46 -13.79 29.83
N ASP A 81 -10.44 -13.28 29.10
CA ASP A 81 -11.85 -13.50 29.42
C ASP A 81 -12.25 -14.97 29.17
N GLU A 82 -11.73 -15.60 28.12
CA GLU A 82 -12.01 -16.98 27.74
C GLU A 82 -11.57 -17.99 28.81
N SER A 83 -10.44 -17.73 29.48
CA SER A 83 -9.95 -18.60 30.54
C SER A 83 -10.81 -18.53 31.82
N ARG A 84 -11.73 -17.56 31.92
CA ARG A 84 -12.67 -17.41 33.06
C ARG A 84 -13.84 -18.38 32.96
N LEU A 85 -14.07 -18.92 31.77
CA LEU A 85 -15.18 -19.80 31.43
C LEU A 85 -14.81 -21.29 31.51
N LEU A 86 -13.54 -21.60 31.82
CA LEU A 86 -13.08 -22.97 31.93
C LEU A 86 -13.74 -23.67 33.14
N PRO A 87 -14.19 -24.93 32.97
CA PRO A 87 -14.73 -25.70 34.08
C PRO A 87 -13.66 -26.06 35.12
N ALA A 88 -12.38 -26.10 34.74
CA ALA A 88 -11.25 -26.41 35.62
C ALA A 88 -10.54 -25.15 36.15
N PRO A 89 -9.97 -25.20 37.37
CA PRO A 89 -9.22 -24.09 37.95
C PRO A 89 -8.00 -23.75 37.10
N LEU A 90 -7.91 -22.52 36.60
CA LEU A 90 -6.69 -21.99 35.98
C LEU A 90 -6.09 -20.88 36.84
N THR A 91 -4.83 -21.04 37.23
CA THR A 91 -4.07 -19.94 37.82
C THR A 91 -3.50 -19.09 36.70
N THR A 92 -3.63 -17.77 36.76
CA THR A 92 -3.13 -16.86 35.73
C THR A 92 -2.47 -15.64 36.33
N VAL A 93 -1.44 -15.12 35.67
CA VAL A 93 -0.81 -13.85 36.04
C VAL A 93 -1.48 -12.73 35.26
N ARG A 94 -2.22 -11.87 35.96
CA ARG A 94 -2.79 -10.65 35.40
C ARG A 94 -1.68 -9.64 35.19
N GLN A 95 -1.44 -9.32 33.91
CA GLN A 95 -0.50 -8.28 33.55
C GLN A 95 -1.14 -6.90 33.74
N PRO A 96 -0.40 -5.92 34.30
CA PRO A 96 -0.91 -4.58 34.54
C PRO A 96 -0.86 -3.73 33.25
N PHE A 97 -1.46 -4.19 32.15
CA PHE A 97 -1.36 -3.58 30.82
C PHE A 97 -1.70 -2.09 30.81
N ARG A 98 -2.70 -1.65 31.58
CA ARG A 98 -3.06 -0.22 31.70
C ARG A 98 -1.94 0.61 32.36
N MET A 99 -1.34 0.10 33.44
CA MET A 99 -0.22 0.79 34.10
C MET A 99 1.04 0.77 33.24
N LEU A 100 1.30 -0.35 32.54
CA LEU A 100 2.38 -0.45 31.55
C LEU A 100 2.19 0.59 30.45
N GLY A 101 1.01 0.66 29.84
CA GLY A 101 0.69 1.65 28.80
C GLY A 101 0.83 3.08 29.30
N LYS A 102 0.30 3.40 30.49
CA LYS A 102 0.47 4.71 31.13
C LYS A 102 1.94 5.03 31.37
N GLN A 103 2.70 4.11 31.97
CA GLN A 103 4.13 4.31 32.22
C GLN A 103 4.91 4.49 30.93
N VAL A 104 4.59 3.76 29.86
CA VAL A 104 5.24 3.91 28.55
C VAL A 104 5.00 5.32 28.02
N VAL A 105 3.76 5.81 28.03
CA VAL A 105 3.43 7.17 27.59
C VAL A 105 4.12 8.22 28.47
N ASP A 106 4.07 8.08 29.79
CA ASP A 106 4.75 8.98 30.73
C ASP A 106 6.27 9.00 30.50
N THR A 107 6.87 7.83 30.26
CA THR A 107 8.31 7.68 29.97
C THR A 107 8.67 8.32 28.65
N LEU A 108 7.88 8.10 27.60
CA LEU A 108 8.06 8.72 26.28
C LEU A 108 7.94 10.24 26.38
N TRP A 109 6.95 10.73 27.12
CA TRP A 109 6.74 12.15 27.35
C TRP A 109 7.94 12.80 28.05
N ARG A 110 8.43 12.18 29.14
CA ARG A 110 9.64 12.63 29.84
C ARG A 110 10.89 12.59 28.96
N THR A 111 11.02 11.53 28.14
CA THR A 111 12.13 11.40 27.18
C THR A 111 12.10 12.51 26.14
N LEU A 112 10.91 12.85 25.61
CA LEU A 112 10.72 13.94 24.66
C LEU A 112 10.97 15.32 25.30
N GLN A 113 10.78 15.44 26.62
CA GLN A 113 11.15 16.62 27.41
C GLN A 113 12.64 16.67 27.79
N GLY A 114 13.43 15.65 27.43
CA GLY A 114 14.86 15.57 27.72
C GLY A 114 15.18 15.18 29.16
N GLU A 115 14.23 14.62 29.90
CA GLU A 115 14.43 14.15 31.27
C GLU A 115 15.12 12.76 31.29
N GLU A 116 15.92 12.49 32.34
CA GLU A 116 16.46 11.15 32.56
C GLU A 116 15.36 10.17 32.97
N VAL A 117 15.23 9.09 32.20
CA VAL A 117 14.30 7.99 32.46
C VAL A 117 15.04 6.70 32.81
N PRO A 118 14.55 5.92 33.79
CA PRO A 118 15.19 4.68 34.22
C PRO A 118 15.20 3.63 33.10
N LEU A 119 16.33 2.95 32.95
CA LEU A 119 16.56 1.90 31.95
C LEU A 119 15.66 0.66 32.13
N VAL A 120 15.19 0.44 33.36
CA VAL A 120 14.28 -0.66 33.73
C VAL A 120 13.23 -0.09 34.68
N SER A 121 11.95 -0.29 34.36
CA SER A 121 10.82 -0.03 35.24
C SER A 121 10.14 -1.35 35.58
N THR A 122 9.87 -1.59 36.86
CA THR A 122 9.14 -2.76 37.33
C THR A 122 7.71 -2.36 37.65
N VAL A 123 6.74 -3.05 37.03
CA VAL A 123 5.32 -2.90 37.35
C VAL A 123 4.86 -4.15 38.09
N PRO A 124 4.22 -4.04 39.26
CA PRO A 124 3.77 -5.21 40.00
C PRO A 124 2.66 -5.93 39.23
N THR A 125 2.83 -7.24 39.04
CA THR A 125 1.83 -8.15 38.48
C THR A 125 0.95 -8.71 39.60
N GLU A 126 -0.29 -9.09 39.27
CA GLU A 126 -1.22 -9.72 40.22
C GLU A 126 -1.39 -11.20 39.85
N LEU A 127 -1.21 -12.11 40.82
CA LEU A 127 -1.51 -13.53 40.63
C LEU A 127 -3.00 -13.75 40.87
N VAL A 128 -3.71 -14.22 39.86
CA VAL A 128 -5.14 -14.52 39.93
C VAL A 128 -5.31 -16.04 40.00
N VAL A 129 -5.76 -16.52 41.15
CA VAL A 129 -6.01 -17.95 41.37
C VAL A 129 -7.50 -18.21 41.21
N ARG A 130 -7.90 -18.87 40.12
CA ARG A 130 -9.33 -19.10 39.81
C ARG A 130 -9.72 -20.54 40.17
N TRP A 131 -10.68 -20.70 41.08
CA TRP A 131 -11.18 -22.02 41.50
C TRP A 131 -12.71 -22.04 41.52
N SER A 132 -13.31 -23.02 40.83
CA SER A 132 -14.77 -23.18 40.69
C SER A 132 -15.46 -23.37 42.05
N CYS A 133 -14.80 -24.00 43.03
CA CYS A 133 -15.37 -24.21 44.37
C CYS A 133 -14.83 -23.24 45.43
N GLY A 134 -13.85 -22.39 45.13
CA GLY A 134 -13.16 -21.56 46.12
C GLY A 134 -12.58 -22.34 47.32
N CYS A 135 -12.35 -23.64 47.15
CA CYS A 135 -11.60 -24.46 48.09
C CYS A 135 -10.12 -24.19 47.84
N LEU A 136 -9.39 -23.66 48.82
CA LEU A 136 -7.93 -23.63 48.76
C LEU A 136 -7.43 -25.06 49.02
N PRO A 137 -6.71 -25.68 48.07
CA PRO A 137 -6.10 -26.99 48.30
C PRO A 137 -5.22 -26.96 49.54
N GLU A 138 -5.11 -28.10 50.24
CA GLU A 138 -4.39 -28.21 51.51
C GLU A 138 -2.99 -27.58 51.42
N TYR A 139 -2.28 -27.74 50.30
CA TYR A 139 -0.94 -27.18 50.08
C TYR A 139 -0.91 -25.65 49.91
N VAL A 140 -1.92 -25.03 49.26
CA VAL A 140 -2.03 -23.56 49.18
C VAL A 140 -2.46 -22.99 50.53
N ARG A 141 -3.32 -23.73 51.26
CA ARG A 141 -3.73 -23.40 52.63
C ARG A 141 -2.54 -23.43 53.59
N VAL A 142 -1.65 -24.40 53.42
CA VAL A 142 -0.40 -24.55 54.19
C VAL A 142 0.63 -23.49 53.79
N ALA A 143 0.68 -23.05 52.53
CA ALA A 143 1.55 -21.97 52.08
C ALA A 143 1.06 -20.56 52.51
N SER A 144 -0.22 -20.42 52.85
CA SER A 144 -0.87 -19.16 53.25
C SER A 144 -0.93 -18.94 54.76
N LEU A 145 -0.13 -19.67 55.55
CA LEU A 145 -0.14 -19.59 57.01
C LEU A 145 0.46 -18.28 57.52
N ASP A 146 -0.38 -17.25 57.62
CA ASP A 146 -0.37 -16.22 58.66
C ASP A 146 -1.74 -15.50 58.75
N ALA A 147 -2.84 -16.26 58.73
CA ALA A 147 -4.16 -15.75 59.12
C ALA A 147 -4.72 -16.59 60.28
N PRO A 148 -4.97 -16.00 61.46
CA PRO A 148 -5.41 -16.76 62.63
C PRO A 148 -6.80 -17.34 62.39
N HIS A 149 -6.95 -18.64 62.66
CA HIS A 149 -8.25 -19.28 62.81
C HIS A 149 -9.01 -18.56 63.94
N ALA A 150 -10.06 -17.81 63.57
CA ALA A 150 -10.98 -17.21 64.53
C ALA A 150 -11.79 -18.33 65.21
N SER A 151 -11.33 -18.75 66.38
CA SER A 151 -12.07 -19.57 67.31
C SER A 151 -13.11 -18.72 68.04
N GLN A 152 -14.25 -18.44 67.40
CA GLN A 152 -15.49 -18.02 68.08
C GLN A 152 -16.63 -18.18 67.09
N ALA A 153 -17.61 -19.03 67.43
CA ALA A 153 -18.86 -19.14 66.69
C ALA A 153 -19.62 -17.81 66.81
N GLU A 154 -19.49 -16.96 65.79
CA GLU A 154 -20.26 -15.72 65.68
C GLU A 154 -21.68 -16.03 65.17
N THR A 155 -22.69 -15.45 65.82
CA THR A 155 -24.12 -15.57 65.45
C THR A 155 -24.42 -14.81 64.15
N ILE A 156 -25.53 -15.10 63.47
CA ILE A 156 -26.01 -14.37 62.27
C ILE A 156 -26.00 -12.83 62.45
N GLN A 157 -26.23 -12.37 63.68
CA GLN A 157 -26.11 -10.96 64.08
C GLN A 157 -24.75 -10.32 63.74
N ALA A 158 -23.64 -11.05 63.89
CA ALA A 158 -22.30 -10.55 63.61
C ALA A 158 -22.02 -10.43 62.10
N LEU A 159 -22.65 -11.26 61.27
CA LEU A 159 -22.60 -11.15 59.81
C LEU A 159 -23.36 -9.89 59.31
N LEU A 160 -24.40 -9.47 60.03
CA LEU A 160 -25.12 -8.22 59.76
C LEU A 160 -24.28 -6.99 60.14
N GLU A 161 -23.57 -7.03 61.26
CA GLU A 161 -22.68 -5.93 61.70
C GLU A 161 -21.47 -5.71 60.78
N ARG A 162 -21.07 -6.72 60.00
CA ARG A 162 -19.95 -6.66 59.04
C ARG A 162 -20.37 -6.34 57.61
N GLN A 163 -21.64 -6.05 57.36
CA GLN A 163 -22.17 -5.73 56.03
C GLN A 163 -21.51 -4.50 55.41
N GLU A 164 -21.45 -3.37 56.13
CA GLU A 164 -20.86 -2.11 55.62
C GLU A 164 -19.39 -2.29 55.19
N PRO A 165 -18.49 -2.82 56.04
CA PRO A 165 -17.10 -3.07 55.64
C PRO A 165 -16.96 -3.99 54.42
N ALA A 166 -17.81 -5.02 54.32
CA ALA A 166 -17.77 -5.96 53.21
C ALA A 166 -18.24 -5.32 51.90
N VAL A 167 -19.33 -4.55 51.92
CA VAL A 167 -19.85 -3.85 50.72
C VAL A 167 -18.87 -2.79 50.22
N THR A 168 -18.26 -2.01 51.12
CA THR A 168 -17.24 -1.01 50.73
C THR A 168 -16.02 -1.65 50.06
N GLU A 169 -15.55 -2.79 50.59
CA GLU A 169 -14.40 -3.50 50.02
C GLU A 169 -14.74 -4.14 48.67
N ILE A 170 -15.95 -4.70 48.52
CA ILE A 170 -16.46 -5.22 47.24
C ILE A 170 -16.48 -4.13 46.17
N ILE A 171 -16.98 -2.93 46.50
CA ILE A 171 -17.04 -1.80 45.56
C ILE A 171 -15.63 -1.36 45.13
N SER A 172 -14.66 -1.39 46.05
CA SER A 172 -13.26 -1.04 45.74
C SER A 172 -12.60 -1.98 44.72
N LYS A 173 -13.17 -3.19 44.52
CA LYS A 173 -12.68 -4.21 43.59
C LYS A 173 -13.39 -4.18 42.24
N ILE A 174 -14.43 -3.36 42.06
CA ILE A 174 -15.11 -3.20 40.76
C ILE A 174 -14.22 -2.40 39.81
N PRO A 175 -13.84 -2.95 38.63
CA PRO A 175 -13.02 -2.23 37.67
C PRO A 175 -13.80 -1.04 37.08
N ILE A 176 -13.27 0.17 37.25
CA ILE A 176 -13.89 1.40 36.74
C ILE A 176 -13.30 1.71 35.35
N SER A 177 -14.16 1.71 34.33
CA SER A 177 -13.77 2.13 32.98
C SER A 177 -13.62 3.66 32.89
N PRO A 178 -12.81 4.20 31.96
CA PRO A 178 -12.67 5.66 31.76
C PRO A 178 -14.00 6.36 31.43
N ALA A 179 -14.93 5.66 30.79
CA ALA A 179 -16.28 6.15 30.52
C ALA A 179 -17.15 6.25 31.78
N MET A 180 -16.84 5.44 32.80
CA MET A 180 -17.56 5.43 34.08
C MET A 180 -16.96 6.39 35.12
N GLU A 181 -15.69 6.77 35.00
CA GLU A 181 -15.03 7.75 35.88
C GLU A 181 -15.81 9.08 35.95
N ALA A 182 -16.33 9.54 34.80
CA ALA A 182 -17.20 10.71 34.68
C ALA A 182 -18.65 10.37 35.07
N GLY A 183 -18.89 10.06 36.35
CA GLY A 183 -20.23 9.74 36.86
C GLY A 183 -20.23 8.71 37.98
N TRP A 184 -19.11 8.02 38.21
CA TRP A 184 -18.95 7.00 39.26
C TRP A 184 -19.41 7.48 40.64
N SER A 185 -19.07 8.70 41.03
CA SER A 185 -19.49 9.31 42.31
C SER A 185 -21.00 9.46 42.45
N SER A 186 -21.74 9.60 41.34
CA SER A 186 -23.21 9.69 41.33
C SER A 186 -23.90 8.32 41.41
N HIS A 187 -23.22 7.25 40.99
CA HIS A 187 -23.74 5.88 41.01
C HIS A 187 -23.41 5.13 42.31
N LEU A 188 -22.34 5.53 43.01
CA LEU A 188 -21.83 4.88 44.23
C LEU A 188 -22.92 4.61 45.29
N PRO A 189 -23.74 5.60 45.71
CA PRO A 189 -24.72 5.40 46.79
C PRO A 189 -25.81 4.39 46.42
N ARG A 190 -26.17 4.30 45.12
CA ARG A 190 -27.14 3.33 44.61
C ARG A 190 -26.56 1.92 44.56
N LEU A 191 -25.27 1.81 44.25
CA LEU A 191 -24.54 0.55 44.20
C LEU A 191 -24.32 -0.03 45.60
N GLU A 192 -23.98 0.82 46.59
CA GLU A 192 -23.93 0.46 48.00
C GLU A 192 -25.27 -0.08 48.51
N LEU A 193 -26.37 0.61 48.18
CA LEU A 193 -27.73 0.16 48.52
C LEU A 193 -28.08 -1.18 47.87
N LEU A 194 -27.74 -1.37 46.60
CA LEU A 194 -28.02 -2.62 45.87
C LEU A 194 -27.21 -3.80 46.41
N LEU A 195 -25.90 -3.65 46.56
CA LEU A 195 -25.03 -4.69 47.12
C LEU A 195 -25.36 -4.96 48.59
N GLY A 196 -25.74 -3.93 49.34
CA GLY A 196 -26.31 -4.06 50.67
C GLY A 196 -27.59 -4.91 50.67
N SER A 197 -28.52 -4.65 49.76
CA SER A 197 -29.74 -5.47 49.60
C SER A 197 -29.41 -6.93 49.28
N VAL A 198 -28.46 -7.18 48.38
CA VAL A 198 -28.01 -8.55 48.04
C VAL A 198 -27.44 -9.25 49.28
N TRP A 199 -26.63 -8.56 50.09
CA TRP A 199 -26.07 -9.09 51.34
C TRP A 199 -27.16 -9.41 52.37
N SER A 200 -28.07 -8.47 52.63
CA SER A 200 -29.17 -8.66 53.59
C SER A 200 -30.13 -9.76 53.16
N SER A 201 -30.42 -9.85 51.86
CA SER A 201 -31.26 -10.91 51.30
C SER A 201 -30.57 -12.27 51.35
N PHE A 202 -29.25 -12.34 51.16
CA PHE A 202 -28.48 -13.57 51.37
C PHE A 202 -28.60 -14.08 52.82
N ILE A 203 -28.39 -13.21 53.80
CA ILE A 203 -28.52 -13.57 55.22
C ILE A 203 -29.95 -13.99 55.57
N ARG A 204 -30.96 -13.24 55.12
CA ARG A 204 -32.37 -13.58 55.36
C ARG A 204 -32.73 -14.94 54.79
N GLU A 205 -32.18 -15.30 53.63
CA GLU A 205 -32.45 -16.59 53.00
C GLU A 205 -31.72 -17.77 53.66
N LEU A 206 -30.67 -17.50 54.43
CA LEU A 206 -30.07 -18.48 55.33
C LEU A 206 -30.95 -18.74 56.56
N GLU A 207 -31.64 -17.72 57.07
CA GLU A 207 -32.61 -17.85 58.18
C GLU A 207 -33.95 -18.46 57.71
N GLU A 208 -34.41 -18.09 56.51
CA GLU A 208 -35.68 -18.50 55.92
C GLU A 208 -35.48 -19.09 54.51
N PRO A 209 -35.26 -20.42 54.40
CA PRO A 209 -34.89 -21.11 53.15
C PRO A 209 -35.90 -21.04 52.00
N ALA A 210 -37.10 -20.48 52.21
CA ALA A 210 -38.19 -20.41 51.22
C ALA A 210 -38.48 -18.99 50.70
N SER A 211 -37.62 -18.02 51.02
CA SER A 211 -37.88 -16.60 50.73
C SER A 211 -37.55 -16.18 49.28
N ASN A 212 -36.69 -16.90 48.54
CA ASN A 212 -36.28 -16.63 47.15
C ASN A 212 -35.83 -15.17 46.87
N CYS A 213 -35.38 -14.48 47.91
CA CYS A 213 -35.16 -13.04 47.89
C CYS A 213 -33.73 -12.65 47.47
N PHE A 214 -32.76 -13.51 47.75
CA PHE A 214 -31.34 -13.35 47.41
C PHE A 214 -31.13 -13.38 45.91
N LEU A 215 -31.59 -14.42 45.21
CA LEU A 215 -31.43 -14.53 43.76
C LEU A 215 -32.19 -13.41 43.02
N THR A 216 -33.33 -12.98 43.58
CA THR A 216 -34.11 -11.87 43.03
C THR A 216 -33.36 -10.54 43.13
N ASP A 217 -32.80 -10.21 44.30
CA ASP A 217 -32.04 -8.98 44.48
C ASP A 217 -30.69 -9.02 43.76
N LEU A 218 -30.06 -10.21 43.69
CA LEU A 218 -28.88 -10.44 42.86
C LEU A 218 -29.19 -10.20 41.38
N GLY A 219 -30.32 -10.67 40.87
CA GLY A 219 -30.77 -10.42 39.51
C GLY A 219 -30.99 -8.93 39.21
N LYS A 220 -31.60 -8.17 40.15
CA LYS A 220 -31.74 -6.71 40.01
C LYS A 220 -30.39 -6.00 39.97
N ALA A 221 -29.47 -6.43 40.83
CA ALA A 221 -28.15 -5.85 40.88
C ALA A 221 -27.35 -6.18 39.60
N LEU A 222 -27.41 -7.43 39.12
CA LEU A 222 -26.85 -7.89 37.84
C LEU A 222 -27.32 -7.03 36.68
N HIS A 223 -28.64 -6.83 36.57
CA HIS A 223 -29.22 -6.01 35.52
C HIS A 223 -28.74 -4.55 35.59
N LYS A 224 -28.69 -3.97 36.78
CA LYS A 224 -28.22 -2.58 36.97
C LYS A 224 -26.75 -2.40 36.62
N LEU A 225 -25.91 -3.38 36.95
CA LEU A 225 -24.49 -3.35 36.62
C LEU A 225 -24.24 -3.64 35.12
N GLN A 226 -25.10 -4.41 34.45
CA GLN A 226 -25.09 -4.54 32.98
C GLN A 226 -25.43 -3.22 32.28
N GLU A 227 -26.41 -2.44 32.77
CA GLU A 227 -26.69 -1.09 32.23
C GLU A 227 -25.47 -0.16 32.34
N MET A 228 -24.61 -0.40 33.35
CA MET A 228 -23.36 0.32 33.55
C MET A 228 -22.19 -0.23 32.70
N LYS A 229 -22.45 -1.17 31.78
CA LYS A 229 -21.45 -1.83 30.91
C LYS A 229 -20.31 -2.51 31.68
N THR A 230 -20.57 -2.99 32.90
CA THR A 230 -19.57 -3.78 33.63
C THR A 230 -19.56 -5.23 33.14
N ASP A 231 -18.37 -5.81 33.06
CA ASP A 231 -18.20 -7.20 32.61
C ASP A 231 -18.72 -8.19 33.66
N ALA A 232 -19.18 -9.36 33.19
CA ALA A 232 -19.72 -10.41 34.04
C ALA A 232 -18.71 -10.97 35.07
N ASP A 233 -17.42 -10.69 34.88
CA ASP A 233 -16.33 -11.06 35.78
C ASP A 233 -16.32 -10.27 37.08
N THR A 234 -16.88 -9.07 37.04
CA THR A 234 -17.13 -8.25 38.23
C THR A 234 -18.01 -9.03 39.21
N TRP A 235 -19.02 -9.74 38.70
CA TRP A 235 -19.96 -10.51 39.50
C TRP A 235 -19.37 -11.82 40.06
N HIS A 236 -18.52 -12.49 39.28
CA HIS A 236 -17.76 -13.63 39.80
C HIS A 236 -16.85 -13.22 40.96
N SER A 237 -16.24 -12.03 40.88
CA SER A 237 -15.41 -11.46 41.94
C SER A 237 -16.26 -11.08 43.18
N ILE A 238 -17.42 -10.45 42.98
CA ILE A 238 -18.37 -10.10 44.04
C ILE A 238 -18.84 -11.36 44.80
N LEU A 239 -19.25 -12.41 44.09
CA LEU A 239 -19.69 -13.67 44.71
C LEU A 239 -18.58 -14.40 45.45
N THR A 240 -17.34 -14.33 44.93
CA THR A 240 -16.16 -14.90 45.57
C THR A 240 -15.85 -14.17 46.89
N GLU A 241 -15.95 -12.85 46.92
CA GLU A 241 -15.74 -12.05 48.13
C GLU A 241 -16.87 -12.26 49.15
N LEU A 242 -18.13 -12.32 48.69
CA LEU A 242 -19.28 -12.66 49.54
C LEU A 242 -19.07 -14.01 50.24
N ARG A 243 -18.66 -15.02 49.47
CA ARG A 243 -18.35 -16.36 49.97
C ARG A 243 -17.22 -16.34 51.00
N ARG A 244 -16.10 -15.65 50.70
CA ARG A 244 -14.92 -15.52 51.57
C ARG A 244 -15.26 -14.92 52.93
N ARG A 245 -16.24 -14.00 52.97
CA ARG A 245 -16.62 -13.26 54.17
C ARG A 245 -17.72 -13.93 54.98
N VAL A 246 -18.54 -14.80 54.38
CA VAL A 246 -19.66 -15.45 55.07
C VAL A 246 -19.32 -16.86 55.57
N LEU A 247 -18.71 -17.72 54.74
CA LEU A 247 -18.49 -19.13 55.08
C LEU A 247 -17.68 -19.38 56.35
N PRO A 248 -16.57 -18.66 56.63
CA PRO A 248 -15.74 -18.92 57.82
C PRO A 248 -16.47 -18.71 59.15
N TYR A 249 -17.61 -18.03 59.15
CA TYR A 249 -18.38 -17.67 60.34
C TYR A 249 -19.64 -18.52 60.53
N LEU A 250 -19.96 -19.40 59.57
CA LEU A 250 -21.07 -20.35 59.70
C LEU A 250 -20.58 -21.62 60.40
N SER A 251 -20.97 -21.78 61.67
CA SER A 251 -20.59 -22.93 62.50
C SER A 251 -21.57 -24.11 62.38
N ASP A 252 -22.81 -23.87 61.94
CA ASP A 252 -23.79 -24.91 61.64
C ASP A 252 -23.54 -25.49 60.24
N ARG A 253 -23.30 -26.80 60.18
CA ARG A 253 -23.05 -27.55 58.94
C ARG A 253 -24.22 -27.47 57.97
N LEU A 254 -25.46 -27.40 58.46
CA LEU A 254 -26.65 -27.32 57.61
C LEU A 254 -26.75 -25.93 56.95
N MET A 255 -26.56 -24.86 57.73
CA MET A 255 -26.53 -23.49 57.20
C MET A 255 -25.34 -23.25 56.27
N ALA A 256 -24.17 -23.82 56.55
CA ALA A 256 -23.01 -23.74 55.67
C ALA A 256 -23.27 -24.42 54.30
N MET A 257 -23.93 -25.58 54.30
CA MET A 257 -24.35 -26.24 53.05
C MET A 257 -25.39 -25.41 52.29
N GLN A 258 -26.32 -24.76 53.00
CA GLN A 258 -27.33 -23.89 52.40
C GLN A 258 -26.70 -22.64 51.79
N ALA A 259 -25.72 -22.03 52.46
CA ALA A 259 -24.96 -20.89 51.95
C ALA A 259 -24.18 -21.27 50.68
N GLU A 260 -23.52 -22.42 50.67
CA GLU A 260 -22.86 -22.98 49.47
C GLU A 260 -23.85 -23.16 48.32
N ASN A 261 -25.03 -23.72 48.57
CA ASN A 261 -26.06 -23.93 47.54
C ASN A 261 -26.58 -22.60 46.95
N LEU A 262 -26.87 -21.61 47.79
CA LEU A 262 -27.29 -20.28 47.34
C LEU A 262 -26.21 -19.59 46.49
N LEU A 263 -24.94 -19.68 46.92
CA LEU A 263 -23.80 -19.17 46.15
C LEU A 263 -23.61 -19.91 44.82
N GLN A 264 -23.91 -21.22 44.77
CA GLN A 264 -23.85 -22.00 43.53
C GLN A 264 -24.96 -21.60 42.55
N GLN A 265 -26.18 -21.38 43.04
CA GLN A 265 -27.30 -20.86 42.24
C GLN A 265 -27.01 -19.44 41.73
N ALA A 266 -26.42 -18.59 42.56
CA ALA A 266 -25.96 -17.26 42.16
C ALA A 266 -24.93 -17.33 41.04
N ARG A 267 -23.96 -18.26 41.09
CA ARG A 267 -22.98 -18.47 40.01
C ARG A 267 -23.64 -18.87 38.69
N LEU A 268 -24.62 -19.76 38.71
CA LEU A 268 -25.37 -20.16 37.51
C LEU A 268 -26.08 -18.95 36.87
N LEU A 269 -26.71 -18.10 37.69
CA LEU A 269 -27.36 -16.88 37.23
C LEU A 269 -26.37 -15.88 36.59
N VAL A 270 -25.20 -15.69 37.21
CA VAL A 270 -24.13 -14.84 36.65
C VAL A 270 -23.60 -15.42 35.34
N SER A 271 -23.44 -16.73 35.24
CA SER A 271 -22.91 -17.41 34.04
C SER A 271 -23.88 -17.35 32.86
N ASP A 272 -25.19 -17.53 33.08
CA ASP A 272 -26.23 -17.34 32.03
C ASP A 272 -26.23 -15.88 31.54
N THR A 273 -26.17 -14.93 32.47
CA THR A 273 -26.10 -13.50 32.16
C THR A 273 -24.85 -13.16 31.33
N ALA A 274 -23.70 -13.78 31.64
CA ALA A 274 -22.47 -13.67 30.88
C ALA A 274 -22.61 -14.21 29.44
N GLN A 275 -23.15 -15.43 29.29
CA GLN A 275 -23.36 -16.06 27.98
C GLN A 275 -24.28 -15.23 27.09
N ARG A 276 -25.38 -14.69 27.62
CA ARG A 276 -26.28 -13.79 26.86
C ARG A 276 -25.56 -12.52 26.41
N THR A 277 -24.74 -11.94 27.29
CA THR A 277 -23.95 -10.74 26.96
C THR A 277 -22.93 -11.06 25.86
N GLN A 278 -22.31 -12.24 25.89
CA GLN A 278 -21.37 -12.69 24.85
C GLN A 278 -22.06 -12.98 23.51
N ALA A 279 -23.21 -13.66 23.51
CA ALA A 279 -24.00 -13.90 22.31
C ALA A 279 -24.43 -12.58 21.64
N TYR A 280 -24.81 -11.59 22.45
CA TYR A 280 -25.12 -10.25 21.97
C TYR A 280 -23.88 -9.54 21.38
N ARG A 281 -22.70 -9.64 22.03
CA ARG A 281 -21.44 -9.12 21.48
C ARG A 281 -21.07 -9.79 20.14
N ARG A 282 -21.22 -11.11 20.04
CA ARG A 282 -20.97 -11.87 18.80
C ARG A 282 -21.91 -11.45 17.67
N TYR A 283 -23.20 -11.29 17.96
CA TYR A 283 -24.17 -10.76 16.99
C TYR A 283 -23.79 -9.35 16.49
N LEU A 284 -23.32 -8.47 17.40
CA LEU A 284 -22.84 -7.15 17.01
C LEU A 284 -21.60 -7.21 16.11
N MET A 285 -20.65 -8.12 16.39
CA MET A 285 -19.47 -8.34 15.56
C MET A 285 -19.82 -8.87 14.17
N GLU A 286 -20.70 -9.88 14.08
CA GLU A 286 -21.17 -10.43 12.79
C GLU A 286 -21.86 -9.35 11.94
N ARG A 287 -22.69 -8.52 12.57
CA ARG A 287 -23.35 -7.39 11.89
C ARG A 287 -22.35 -6.33 11.44
N GLN A 288 -21.30 -6.07 12.21
CA GLN A 288 -20.21 -5.16 11.81
C GLN A 288 -19.41 -5.71 10.64
N GLU A 289 -19.13 -7.03 10.62
CA GLU A 289 -18.41 -7.66 9.52
C GLU A 289 -19.19 -7.58 8.19
N ALA A 290 -20.51 -7.79 8.24
CA ALA A 290 -21.38 -7.63 7.06
C ALA A 290 -21.29 -6.21 6.47
N VAL A 291 -21.39 -5.18 7.33
CA VAL A 291 -21.21 -3.77 6.92
C VAL A 291 -19.83 -3.54 6.30
N PHE A 292 -18.79 -4.18 6.85
CA PHE A 292 -17.44 -4.04 6.32
C PHE A 292 -17.26 -4.69 4.95
N GLN A 293 -17.87 -5.86 4.72
CA GLN A 293 -17.85 -6.50 3.39
C GLN A 293 -18.55 -5.66 2.32
N GLU A 294 -19.70 -5.08 2.65
CA GLU A 294 -20.42 -4.17 1.75
C GLU A 294 -19.60 -2.90 1.45
N PHE A 295 -18.97 -2.32 2.48
CA PHE A 295 -18.07 -1.17 2.33
C PHE A 295 -16.87 -1.50 1.43
N ASN A 296 -16.22 -2.65 1.62
CA ASN A 296 -15.11 -3.11 0.78
C ASN A 296 -15.54 -3.30 -0.68
N SER A 297 -16.70 -3.92 -0.91
CA SER A 297 -17.28 -4.09 -2.24
C SER A 297 -17.51 -2.73 -2.92
N ALA A 298 -18.14 -1.78 -2.20
CA ALA A 298 -18.36 -0.43 -2.70
C ALA A 298 -17.04 0.28 -3.04
N MET A 299 -16.04 0.21 -2.15
CA MET A 299 -14.73 0.89 -2.28
C MET A 299 -13.84 0.34 -3.41
N ASN A 300 -14.11 -0.87 -3.91
CA ASN A 300 -13.37 -1.50 -5.00
C ASN A 300 -13.97 -1.29 -6.40
N THR A 301 -15.14 -0.66 -6.50
CA THR A 301 -15.68 -0.25 -7.80
C THR A 301 -14.89 0.92 -8.40
N ASN A 302 -15.07 1.22 -9.69
CA ASN A 302 -14.44 2.38 -10.33
C ASN A 302 -14.97 3.68 -9.72
N LEU A 303 -14.32 4.12 -8.65
CA LEU A 303 -14.69 5.27 -7.84
C LEU A 303 -14.09 6.57 -8.39
N ASP A 304 -14.93 7.59 -8.52
CA ASP A 304 -14.51 8.99 -8.61
C ASP A 304 -14.74 9.71 -7.26
N MET A 305 -14.43 11.01 -7.19
CA MET A 305 -14.59 11.77 -5.94
C MET A 305 -16.04 11.93 -5.49
N GLY A 306 -17.01 11.91 -6.43
CA GLY A 306 -18.43 12.01 -6.09
C GLY A 306 -18.98 10.70 -5.53
N MET A 307 -18.59 9.56 -6.11
CA MET A 307 -18.93 8.24 -5.58
C MET A 307 -18.29 7.99 -4.21
N LEU A 308 -17.10 8.55 -3.96
CA LEU A 308 -16.42 8.43 -2.66
C LEU A 308 -17.22 9.11 -1.55
N GLU A 309 -17.81 10.27 -1.83
CA GLU A 309 -18.71 10.98 -0.93
C GLU A 309 -19.93 10.12 -0.56
N ASP A 310 -20.60 9.53 -1.55
CA ASP A 310 -21.78 8.68 -1.33
C ASP A 310 -21.47 7.45 -0.46
N VAL A 311 -20.35 6.79 -0.75
CA VAL A 311 -19.92 5.58 -0.02
C VAL A 311 -19.54 5.93 1.42
N LEU A 312 -18.72 6.95 1.64
CA LEU A 312 -18.29 7.33 2.98
C LEU A 312 -19.47 7.86 3.82
N THR A 313 -20.36 8.65 3.23
CA THR A 313 -21.55 9.16 3.93
C THR A 313 -22.49 8.04 4.38
N ARG A 314 -22.59 6.96 3.60
CA ARG A 314 -23.43 5.80 3.92
C ARG A 314 -22.81 4.92 5.01
N TYR A 315 -21.54 4.55 4.89
CA TYR A 315 -20.97 3.45 5.69
C TYR A 315 -20.22 3.92 6.95
N LEU A 316 -19.62 5.12 6.98
CA LEU A 316 -18.96 5.63 8.19
C LEU A 316 -19.90 5.68 9.43
N PRO A 317 -21.16 6.14 9.34
CA PRO A 317 -22.04 6.14 10.50
C PRO A 317 -22.47 4.73 10.94
N LEU A 318 -22.58 3.77 10.01
CA LEU A 318 -22.86 2.36 10.34
C LEU A 318 -21.71 1.71 11.11
N MET A 319 -20.48 2.21 10.93
CA MET A 319 -19.28 1.80 11.67
C MET A 319 -19.09 2.58 12.98
N GLY A 320 -19.99 3.50 13.32
CA GLY A 320 -19.90 4.33 14.52
C GLY A 320 -18.92 5.50 14.42
N ILE A 321 -18.41 5.82 13.23
CA ILE A 321 -17.48 6.94 13.00
C ILE A 321 -18.30 8.22 12.81
N GLN A 322 -18.16 9.17 13.73
CA GLN A 322 -18.88 10.45 13.70
C GLN A 322 -18.08 11.56 13.01
N HIS A 323 -16.76 11.58 13.21
CA HIS A 323 -15.86 12.55 12.58
C HIS A 323 -14.66 11.85 11.93
N CYS A 324 -14.38 12.22 10.67
CA CYS A 324 -13.26 11.67 9.91
C CYS A 324 -12.69 12.74 8.97
N TYR A 325 -11.37 12.92 8.99
CA TYR A 325 -10.68 13.92 8.18
C TYR A 325 -9.53 13.25 7.44
N ALA A 326 -9.50 13.35 6.11
CA ALA A 326 -8.36 12.89 5.32
C ALA A 326 -7.48 14.08 4.95
N VAL A 327 -6.19 13.95 5.24
CA VAL A 327 -5.19 14.98 5.01
C VAL A 327 -4.08 14.40 4.14
N LEU A 328 -3.68 15.12 3.09
CA LEU A 328 -2.60 14.73 2.18
C LEU A 328 -1.39 15.63 2.36
N TYR A 329 -0.19 15.07 2.19
CA TYR A 329 1.03 15.87 2.09
C TYR A 329 1.07 16.60 0.74
N THR A 330 1.51 17.85 0.74
CA THR A 330 1.54 18.71 -0.46
C THR A 330 2.37 18.14 -1.63
N GLN A 331 3.35 17.26 -1.36
CA GLN A 331 4.13 16.58 -2.40
C GLN A 331 3.39 15.42 -3.07
N ALA A 332 2.41 14.81 -2.37
CA ALA A 332 1.67 13.64 -2.85
C ALA A 332 0.73 13.96 -4.03
N GLU A 333 0.29 15.22 -4.18
CA GLU A 333 -0.55 15.66 -5.32
C GLU A 333 0.22 15.70 -6.64
N ASN A 334 1.52 16.02 -6.59
CA ASN A 334 2.35 16.20 -7.79
C ASN A 334 3.08 14.91 -8.19
N ASN A 335 3.50 14.10 -7.21
CA ASN A 335 4.17 12.83 -7.46
C ASN A 335 3.83 11.79 -6.37
N PRO A 336 2.82 10.93 -6.59
CA PRO A 336 2.43 9.91 -5.61
C PRO A 336 3.49 8.81 -5.42
N TYR A 337 4.59 8.82 -6.18
CA TYR A 337 5.66 7.82 -6.09
C TYR A 337 6.86 8.25 -5.22
N GLN A 338 6.96 9.52 -4.83
CA GLN A 338 8.00 10.07 -3.94
C GLN A 338 7.38 10.97 -2.88
N VAL A 339 6.97 10.40 -1.74
CA VAL A 339 6.38 11.15 -0.64
C VAL A 339 7.16 10.89 0.64
N LEU A 340 7.93 11.89 1.08
CA LEU A 340 8.44 11.98 2.44
C LEU A 340 7.44 12.82 3.27
N PRO A 341 7.41 12.71 4.62
CA PRO A 341 6.63 13.61 5.45
C PRO A 341 7.09 15.07 5.20
N GLY A 342 6.32 15.82 4.42
CA GLY A 342 6.61 17.21 4.09
C GLY A 342 6.29 18.13 5.26
N GLY A 343 6.85 19.35 5.27
CA GLY A 343 6.52 20.36 6.28
C GLY A 343 5.10 20.91 6.19
N TYR A 344 4.38 20.68 5.07
CA TYR A 344 3.03 21.20 4.82
C TYR A 344 2.06 20.15 4.28
N SER A 345 0.83 20.21 4.78
CA SER A 345 -0.31 19.34 4.48
C SER A 345 -1.50 20.12 3.91
N ARG A 346 -2.44 19.42 3.28
CA ARG A 346 -3.74 19.94 2.82
C ARG A 346 -4.87 18.99 3.21
N LEU A 347 -6.01 19.57 3.58
CA LEU A 347 -7.21 18.81 3.92
C LEU A 347 -7.89 18.38 2.61
N LEU A 348 -8.08 17.07 2.42
CA LEU A 348 -8.74 16.51 1.24
C LEU A 348 -10.26 16.49 1.43
N PHE A 349 -10.72 15.95 2.57
CA PHE A 349 -12.13 15.95 2.94
C PHE A 349 -12.32 16.00 4.45
N SER A 350 -13.50 16.45 4.86
CA SER A 350 -13.98 16.37 6.23
C SER A 350 -15.37 15.74 6.26
N TYR A 351 -15.55 14.74 7.12
CA TYR A 351 -16.83 14.15 7.45
C TYR A 351 -17.19 14.49 8.90
N LYS A 352 -18.39 15.02 9.13
CA LYS A 352 -18.91 15.38 10.44
C LYS A 352 -20.39 15.02 10.55
N GLN A 353 -20.74 14.08 11.42
CA GLN A 353 -22.13 13.71 11.76
C GLN A 353 -23.05 13.58 10.53
N GLY A 354 -22.63 12.79 9.53
CA GLY A 354 -23.41 12.57 8.31
C GLY A 354 -23.22 13.62 7.21
N GLN A 355 -22.46 14.69 7.43
CA GLN A 355 -22.11 15.66 6.40
C GLN A 355 -20.69 15.44 5.89
N PHE A 356 -20.55 15.18 4.60
CA PHE A 356 -19.27 15.09 3.91
C PHE A 356 -18.99 16.41 3.16
N VAL A 357 -17.77 16.92 3.27
CA VAL A 357 -17.31 18.12 2.55
C VAL A 357 -15.96 17.85 1.93
N LEU A 358 -15.87 18.03 0.61
CA LEU A 358 -14.65 17.88 -0.16
C LEU A 358 -13.91 19.22 -0.28
N HIS A 359 -12.61 19.22 0.03
CA HIS A 359 -11.78 20.43 0.16
C HIS A 359 -10.68 20.50 -0.91
N MET A 360 -11.07 20.41 -2.19
CA MET A 360 -10.13 20.30 -3.32
C MET A 360 -9.12 21.45 -3.46
N ASN A 361 -9.40 22.62 -2.88
CA ASN A 361 -8.56 23.81 -2.95
C ASN A 361 -8.19 24.34 -1.55
N SER A 362 -8.09 23.46 -0.54
CA SER A 362 -7.71 23.92 0.80
C SER A 362 -6.32 24.56 0.82
N PRO A 363 -6.14 25.66 1.57
CA PRO A 363 -4.81 26.25 1.76
C PRO A 363 -3.89 25.24 2.45
N ALA A 364 -2.61 25.25 2.06
CA ALA A 364 -1.61 24.41 2.73
C ALA A 364 -1.36 24.93 4.16
N PHE A 365 -1.28 24.02 5.12
CA PHE A 365 -1.00 24.33 6.52
C PHE A 365 0.19 23.49 7.02
N PRO A 366 0.96 23.96 8.02
CA PRO A 366 2.05 23.18 8.58
C PRO A 366 1.57 21.81 9.06
N SER A 367 2.24 20.73 8.65
CA SER A 367 1.83 19.36 9.00
C SER A 367 1.80 19.11 10.51
N THR A 368 2.52 19.92 11.30
CA THR A 368 2.51 19.92 12.77
C THR A 368 1.17 20.35 13.37
N GLN A 369 0.29 21.03 12.61
CA GLN A 369 -1.04 21.44 13.08
C GLN A 369 -2.09 20.33 12.97
N LEU A 370 -1.79 19.21 12.28
CA LEU A 370 -2.68 18.10 11.93
C LEU A 370 -3.87 18.48 11.04
N ILE A 371 -4.59 19.55 11.34
CA ILE A 371 -5.72 20.06 10.57
C ILE A 371 -5.75 21.60 10.63
N PRO A 372 -6.45 22.30 9.71
CA PRO A 372 -6.53 23.76 9.76
C PRO A 372 -7.26 24.26 11.03
N GLU A 373 -6.82 25.40 11.56
CA GLU A 373 -7.51 26.07 12.69
C GLU A 373 -8.98 26.37 12.35
N GLY A 374 -9.87 26.20 13.34
CA GLY A 374 -11.32 26.36 13.15
C GLY A 374 -12.03 25.17 12.48
N THR A 375 -11.30 24.13 12.05
CA THR A 375 -11.92 22.95 11.41
C THR A 375 -12.59 22.03 12.42
N LEU A 376 -12.12 21.92 13.67
CA LEU A 376 -12.77 21.08 14.69
C LEU A 376 -13.95 21.77 15.39
N PHE A 377 -13.91 23.09 15.57
CA PHE A 377 -14.82 23.81 16.46
C PHE A 377 -15.71 24.79 15.70
N SER A 378 -17.02 24.77 15.92
CA SER A 378 -17.88 25.88 15.49
C SER A 378 -17.76 27.06 16.47
N GLU A 379 -17.80 28.31 15.99
CA GLU A 379 -17.76 29.51 16.87
C GLU A 379 -18.89 29.52 17.92
N SER A 380 -19.98 28.76 17.69
CA SER A 380 -21.10 28.60 18.63
C SER A 380 -20.78 27.71 19.85
N GLU A 381 -19.88 26.74 19.73
CA GLU A 381 -19.55 25.79 20.82
C GLU A 381 -18.47 26.34 21.76
N THR A 382 -17.64 27.27 21.29
CA THR A 382 -16.54 27.88 22.05
C THR A 382 -16.97 28.92 23.10
N ARG A 383 -18.25 29.30 23.18
CA ARG A 383 -18.77 30.36 24.08
C ARG A 383 -19.43 29.88 25.37
N SER A 384 -19.51 28.58 25.61
CA SER A 384 -19.96 28.05 26.90
C SER A 384 -18.83 28.16 27.93
N GLU A 385 -18.97 29.03 28.93
CA GLU A 385 -18.05 29.13 30.08
C GLU A 385 -18.07 27.89 30.99
N ASP A 386 -19.01 26.96 30.76
CA ASP A 386 -19.11 25.73 31.53
C ASP A 386 -18.47 24.55 30.76
N ARG A 387 -17.14 24.46 30.84
CA ARG A 387 -16.34 23.36 30.26
C ARG A 387 -16.59 22.00 30.94
N SER A 388 -17.41 21.95 31.99
CA SER A 388 -17.68 20.73 32.77
C SER A 388 -18.85 19.89 32.25
N LEU A 389 -19.61 20.39 31.26
CA LEU A 389 -20.86 19.79 30.77
C LEU A 389 -20.85 19.28 29.33
N VAL A 390 -19.67 19.08 28.71
CA VAL A 390 -19.59 18.33 27.44
C VAL A 390 -19.14 16.90 27.76
N PRO A 391 -20.05 15.90 27.79
CA PRO A 391 -19.66 14.52 28.02
C PRO A 391 -18.92 14.01 26.78
N GLY A 392 -17.64 13.63 26.95
CA GLY A 392 -16.80 13.08 25.89
C GLY A 392 -15.70 14.06 25.46
N ALA A 393 -14.52 13.91 26.04
CA ALA A 393 -13.31 14.45 25.44
C ALA A 393 -13.14 13.76 24.08
N TRP A 394 -13.27 14.52 22.98
CA TRP A 394 -13.10 14.04 21.61
C TRP A 394 -11.67 13.52 21.42
N MET A 395 -11.44 12.24 21.67
CA MET A 395 -10.16 11.58 21.42
C MET A 395 -10.05 11.32 19.92
N PHE A 396 -8.97 11.75 19.28
CA PHE A 396 -8.73 11.50 17.86
C PHE A 396 -7.55 10.56 17.69
N VAL A 397 -7.69 9.62 16.76
CA VAL A 397 -6.61 8.75 16.31
C VAL A 397 -6.10 9.27 14.97
N VAL A 398 -4.78 9.48 14.90
CA VAL A 398 -4.07 9.81 13.66
C VAL A 398 -3.50 8.52 13.09
N MET A 399 -3.93 8.15 11.88
CA MET A 399 -3.42 6.96 11.19
C MET A 399 -2.79 7.34 9.86
N PRO A 400 -1.66 6.73 9.45
CA PRO A 400 -1.05 7.03 8.16
C PRO A 400 -1.95 6.56 7.01
N LEU A 401 -2.20 7.42 6.02
CA LEU A 401 -2.78 7.03 4.74
C LEU A 401 -1.63 6.53 3.86
N ALA A 402 -1.55 5.22 3.63
CA ALA A 402 -0.38 4.60 3.00
C ALA A 402 -0.73 3.43 2.07
N ILE A 403 0.16 3.15 1.11
CA ILE A 403 0.16 1.93 0.29
C ILE A 403 1.57 1.34 0.32
N GLY A 404 1.73 0.18 0.95
CA GLY A 404 3.05 -0.37 1.24
C GLY A 404 3.83 0.56 2.16
N GLU A 405 5.08 0.89 1.81
CA GLU A 405 5.91 1.83 2.57
C GLU A 405 5.66 3.32 2.22
N LYS A 406 4.77 3.62 1.26
CA LYS A 406 4.54 4.99 0.78
C LYS A 406 3.40 5.65 1.52
N GLN A 407 3.69 6.74 2.22
CA GLN A 407 2.71 7.51 2.99
C GLN A 407 2.22 8.73 2.19
N LEU A 408 0.94 8.76 1.83
CA LEU A 408 0.29 9.86 1.10
C LEU A 408 -0.11 11.01 2.03
N GLY A 409 -0.32 10.70 3.31
CA GLY A 409 -0.81 11.63 4.31
C GLY A 409 -1.25 10.91 5.58
N TYR A 410 -2.32 11.39 6.20
CA TYR A 410 -2.91 10.76 7.38
C TYR A 410 -4.42 10.97 7.45
N LEU A 411 -5.09 10.03 8.12
CA LEU A 411 -6.50 10.03 8.44
C LEU A 411 -6.64 10.36 9.92
N LEU A 412 -7.41 11.39 10.24
CA LEU A 412 -7.77 11.74 11.61
C LEU A 412 -9.21 11.26 11.85
N VAL A 413 -9.38 10.30 12.75
CA VAL A 413 -10.70 9.71 13.05
C VAL A 413 -10.99 9.90 14.52
N GLU A 414 -12.21 10.33 14.86
CA GLU A 414 -12.64 10.34 16.25
C GLU A 414 -12.74 8.92 16.79
N PHE A 415 -12.14 8.70 17.95
CA PHE A 415 -12.20 7.45 18.68
C PHE A 415 -13.58 7.27 19.31
N GLY A 416 -14.37 6.40 18.70
CA GLY A 416 -15.66 5.94 19.20
C GLY A 416 -15.55 4.72 20.11
N PRO A 417 -16.67 4.21 20.63
CA PRO A 417 -16.73 3.02 21.51
C PRO A 417 -16.52 1.68 20.76
N THR A 418 -16.08 1.72 19.51
CA THR A 418 -15.93 0.56 18.62
C THR A 418 -14.49 0.05 18.59
N ASP A 419 -14.32 -1.21 18.15
CA ASP A 419 -13.02 -1.89 18.10
C ASP A 419 -12.02 -1.14 17.21
N TRP A 420 -10.75 -1.11 17.63
CA TRP A 420 -9.68 -0.38 16.95
C TRP A 420 -9.41 -0.91 15.54
N GLU A 421 -9.68 -2.20 15.31
CA GLU A 421 -9.50 -2.86 14.02
C GLU A 421 -10.36 -2.22 12.91
N ILE A 422 -11.53 -1.71 13.26
CA ILE A 422 -12.45 -1.06 12.31
C ILE A 422 -11.79 0.18 11.70
N TYR A 423 -11.12 0.99 12.51
CA TYR A 423 -10.43 2.19 12.04
C TYR A 423 -9.27 1.84 11.10
N GLY A 424 -8.49 0.80 11.45
CA GLY A 424 -7.38 0.33 10.64
C GLY A 424 -7.82 -0.16 9.26
N ARG A 425 -8.84 -1.03 9.21
CA ARG A 425 -9.38 -1.57 7.95
C ARG A 425 -10.04 -0.47 7.11
N ALA A 426 -10.82 0.43 7.72
CA ALA A 426 -11.42 1.56 7.01
C ALA A 426 -10.34 2.47 6.40
N ARG A 427 -9.27 2.75 7.14
CA ARG A 427 -8.10 3.50 6.67
C ARG A 427 -7.42 2.85 5.46
N ASP A 428 -7.29 1.52 5.41
CA ASP A 428 -6.68 0.84 4.26
C ASP A 428 -7.50 1.00 2.98
N LEU A 429 -8.82 0.80 3.09
CA LEU A 429 -9.72 0.95 1.95
C LEU A 429 -9.73 2.40 1.45
N ILE A 430 -9.85 3.37 2.36
CA ILE A 430 -9.77 4.81 2.04
C ILE A 430 -8.44 5.16 1.38
N SER A 431 -7.31 4.66 1.91
CA SER A 431 -5.98 4.89 1.32
C SER A 431 -5.90 4.37 -0.12
N SER A 432 -6.38 3.15 -0.35
CA SER A 432 -6.35 2.51 -1.67
C SER A 432 -7.22 3.23 -2.71
N SER A 433 -8.39 3.74 -2.30
CA SER A 433 -9.32 4.40 -3.21
C SER A 433 -8.89 5.82 -3.51
N ILE A 434 -8.41 6.59 -2.52
CA ILE A 434 -7.81 7.91 -2.75
C ILE A 434 -6.63 7.82 -3.73
N PHE A 435 -5.75 6.84 -3.54
CA PHE A 435 -4.61 6.65 -4.45
C PHE A 435 -5.04 6.37 -5.90
N ARG A 436 -6.03 5.49 -6.10
CA ARG A 436 -6.59 5.20 -7.43
C ARG A 436 -7.15 6.46 -8.09
N ILE A 437 -7.90 7.26 -7.34
CA ILE A 437 -8.47 8.52 -7.84
C ILE A 437 -7.38 9.52 -8.23
N LEU A 438 -6.35 9.69 -7.38
CA LEU A 438 -5.22 10.58 -7.67
C LEU A 438 -4.45 10.15 -8.92
N LEU A 439 -4.26 8.85 -9.11
CA LEU A 439 -3.58 8.29 -10.29
C LEU A 439 -4.32 8.62 -11.59
N VAL A 440 -5.64 8.40 -11.62
CA VAL A 440 -6.48 8.70 -12.79
C VAL A 440 -6.43 10.19 -13.11
N ARG A 441 -6.52 11.05 -12.09
CA ARG A 441 -6.40 12.51 -12.28
C ARG A 441 -5.03 12.94 -12.82
N GLN A 442 -3.95 12.34 -12.34
CA GLN A 442 -2.60 12.64 -12.83
C GLN A 442 -2.48 12.28 -14.31
N GLN A 443 -3.06 11.14 -14.72
CA GLN A 443 -3.10 10.73 -16.11
C GLN A 443 -3.90 11.71 -16.98
N GLU A 444 -5.07 12.18 -16.52
CA GLU A 444 -5.87 13.18 -17.23
C GLU A 444 -5.16 14.53 -17.36
N GLN A 445 -4.48 14.99 -16.29
CA GLN A 445 -3.72 16.24 -16.32
C GLN A 445 -2.53 16.15 -17.29
N ALA A 446 -1.79 15.03 -17.26
CA ALA A 446 -0.70 14.79 -18.20
C ALA A 446 -1.22 14.79 -19.65
N HIS A 447 -2.39 14.20 -19.90
CA HIS A 447 -2.99 14.19 -21.23
C HIS A 447 -3.37 15.59 -21.72
N LYS A 448 -4.03 16.40 -20.87
CA LYS A 448 -4.41 17.79 -21.21
C LYS A 448 -3.20 18.69 -21.47
N GLU A 449 -2.11 18.51 -20.72
CA GLU A 449 -0.90 19.30 -20.93
C GLU A 449 -0.21 18.94 -22.26
N VAL A 450 -0.20 17.66 -22.63
CA VAL A 450 0.28 17.22 -23.95
C VAL A 450 -0.56 17.83 -25.08
N GLU A 451 -1.89 17.83 -24.97
CA GLU A 451 -2.77 18.45 -25.97
C GLU A 451 -2.51 19.96 -26.11
N ARG A 452 -2.32 20.66 -24.98
CA ARG A 452 -2.02 22.10 -24.96
C ARG A 452 -0.68 22.40 -25.65
N LEU A 453 0.36 21.62 -25.35
CA LEU A 453 1.68 21.78 -25.98
C LEU A 453 1.61 21.52 -27.49
N LEU A 454 0.81 20.55 -27.92
CA LEU A 454 0.58 20.24 -29.34
C LEU A 454 -0.08 21.42 -30.09
N ALA A 455 -1.09 22.06 -29.48
CA ALA A 455 -1.76 23.22 -30.06
C ALA A 455 -0.83 24.44 -30.20
N ILE A 456 0.02 24.70 -29.19
CA ILE A 456 1.03 25.77 -29.24
C ILE A 456 2.06 25.51 -30.35
N ALA A 457 2.49 24.25 -30.51
CA ALA A 457 3.42 23.86 -31.57
C ALA A 457 2.82 24.08 -32.97
N GLN A 458 1.55 23.73 -33.18
CA GLN A 458 0.86 23.94 -34.45
C GLN A 458 0.72 25.43 -34.80
N GLN A 459 0.34 26.27 -33.84
CA GLN A 459 0.19 27.71 -34.07
C GLN A 459 1.54 28.39 -34.41
N ARG A 460 2.63 28.00 -33.73
CA ARG A 460 3.99 28.46 -34.06
C ARG A 460 4.45 28.03 -35.46
N THR A 461 4.02 26.87 -35.92
CA THR A 461 4.41 26.36 -37.24
C THR A 461 3.82 27.20 -38.38
N ILE A 462 2.57 27.67 -38.23
CA ILE A 462 1.89 28.52 -39.21
C ILE A 462 2.51 29.94 -39.24
N GLU A 463 2.80 30.52 -38.07
CA GLU A 463 3.43 31.84 -37.97
C GLU A 463 4.84 31.85 -38.56
N LEU A 464 5.61 30.77 -38.33
CA LEU A 464 6.93 30.59 -38.93
C LEU A 464 6.85 30.49 -40.47
N ALA A 465 5.83 29.83 -41.03
CA ALA A 465 5.71 29.67 -42.49
C ALA A 465 5.56 31.02 -43.23
N HIS A 466 4.73 31.94 -42.72
CA HIS A 466 4.56 33.26 -43.34
C HIS A 466 5.79 34.16 -43.17
N ARG A 467 6.49 34.03 -42.03
CA ARG A 467 7.77 34.73 -41.78
C ARG A 467 8.88 34.19 -42.68
N ILE A 468 8.89 32.89 -42.98
CA ILE A 468 9.85 32.23 -43.88
C ILE A 468 9.73 32.78 -45.31
N GLU A 469 8.54 33.05 -45.82
CA GLU A 469 8.36 33.52 -47.21
C GLU A 469 8.87 34.96 -47.42
N GLN A 470 8.60 35.86 -46.46
CA GLN A 470 9.16 37.22 -46.46
C GLN A 470 10.68 37.23 -46.22
N LEU A 471 11.16 36.37 -45.32
CA LEU A 471 12.59 36.18 -45.11
C LEU A 471 13.26 35.52 -46.31
N ASP A 472 12.57 34.71 -47.13
CA ASP A 472 13.17 34.06 -48.28
C ASP A 472 13.48 35.07 -49.40
N LEU A 473 12.60 36.05 -49.67
CA LEU A 473 12.90 37.11 -50.64
C LEU A 473 14.08 37.98 -50.18
N ILE A 474 14.07 38.41 -48.91
CA ILE A 474 15.17 39.17 -48.30
C ILE A 474 16.46 38.32 -48.28
N ASN A 475 16.38 37.03 -47.94
CA ASN A 475 17.52 36.11 -47.94
C ASN A 475 18.00 35.78 -49.36
N ARG A 476 17.14 35.78 -50.38
CA ARG A 476 17.55 35.52 -51.77
C ARG A 476 18.29 36.73 -52.32
N VAL A 477 17.79 37.94 -52.09
CA VAL A 477 18.53 39.18 -52.40
C VAL A 477 19.81 39.25 -51.56
N GLY A 478 19.77 38.91 -50.27
CA GLY A 478 20.93 38.80 -49.39
C GLY A 478 21.96 37.75 -49.82
N ARG A 479 21.52 36.58 -50.32
CA ARG A 479 22.37 35.51 -50.86
C ARG A 479 23.01 35.92 -52.20
N HIS A 480 22.27 36.58 -53.08
CA HIS A 480 22.85 37.14 -54.30
C HIS A 480 23.83 38.29 -53.99
N ALA A 481 23.50 39.13 -53.01
CA ALA A 481 24.37 40.18 -52.45
C ALA A 481 25.67 39.67 -51.85
N THR A 482 25.69 38.48 -51.25
CA THR A 482 26.88 37.89 -50.63
C THR A 482 27.66 36.95 -51.55
N SER A 483 27.04 36.40 -52.60
CA SER A 483 27.69 35.44 -53.51
C SER A 483 28.44 36.09 -54.67
N LEU A 484 28.14 37.35 -55.00
CA LEU A 484 28.76 38.06 -56.10
C LEU A 484 29.71 39.14 -55.60
N LEU A 485 30.99 38.94 -55.91
CA LEU A 485 32.09 39.76 -55.42
C LEU A 485 32.41 40.93 -56.36
N TYR A 486 31.90 40.87 -57.59
CA TYR A 486 32.07 41.90 -58.61
C TYR A 486 30.85 42.80 -58.67
N LEU A 487 31.05 44.07 -58.34
CA LEU A 487 30.00 45.08 -58.17
C LEU A 487 29.04 45.16 -59.38
N ASN A 488 29.55 45.13 -60.61
CA ASN A 488 28.70 45.26 -61.81
C ASN A 488 27.78 44.05 -62.00
N THR A 489 28.30 42.84 -61.82
CA THR A 489 27.51 41.59 -61.96
C THR A 489 26.44 41.49 -60.88
N LEU A 490 26.78 41.90 -59.66
CA LEU A 490 25.85 41.95 -58.55
C LEU A 490 24.64 42.86 -58.85
N LEU A 491 24.91 44.10 -59.26
CA LEU A 491 23.86 45.09 -59.48
C LEU A 491 22.92 44.70 -60.63
N SER A 492 23.45 44.15 -61.73
CA SER A 492 22.61 43.65 -62.84
C SER A 492 21.69 42.50 -62.43
N GLN A 493 22.18 41.54 -61.64
CA GLN A 493 21.35 40.43 -61.18
C GLN A 493 20.29 40.88 -60.17
N VAL A 494 20.65 41.79 -59.26
CA VAL A 494 19.71 42.36 -58.29
C VAL A 494 18.58 43.11 -59.00
N ALA A 495 18.90 43.97 -59.98
CA ALA A 495 17.88 44.67 -60.76
C ALA A 495 16.96 43.68 -61.49
N GLY A 496 17.54 42.64 -62.13
CA GLY A 496 16.78 41.59 -62.81
C GLY A 496 15.86 40.78 -61.89
N LEU A 497 16.34 40.40 -60.70
CA LEU A 497 15.58 39.62 -59.74
C LEU A 497 14.39 40.40 -59.17
N ILE A 498 14.60 41.68 -58.86
CA ILE A 498 13.52 42.56 -58.38
C ILE A 498 12.45 42.70 -59.47
N GLN A 499 12.88 42.94 -60.71
CA GLN A 499 11.97 43.07 -61.86
C GLN A 499 11.18 41.76 -62.10
N SER A 500 11.83 40.60 -62.13
CA SER A 500 11.17 39.32 -62.44
C SER A 500 10.23 38.84 -61.33
N THR A 501 10.53 39.19 -60.07
CA THR A 501 9.78 38.69 -58.91
C THR A 501 8.60 39.60 -58.57
N LEU A 502 8.78 40.92 -58.69
CA LEU A 502 7.75 41.90 -58.34
C LEU A 502 6.99 42.44 -59.55
N GLY A 503 7.46 42.16 -60.77
CA GLY A 503 6.74 42.47 -62.01
C GLY A 503 6.72 43.94 -62.40
N TYR A 504 7.60 44.78 -61.83
CA TYR A 504 7.66 46.20 -62.17
C TYR A 504 8.05 46.44 -63.64
N TYR A 505 7.62 47.58 -64.18
CA TYR A 505 7.84 47.94 -65.57
C TYR A 505 9.32 48.19 -65.85
N ALA A 506 10.00 48.90 -64.94
CA ALA A 506 11.45 49.03 -64.95
C ALA A 506 12.00 49.14 -63.52
N VAL A 507 13.18 48.57 -63.33
CA VAL A 507 13.97 48.67 -62.11
C VAL A 507 15.33 49.23 -62.50
N VAL A 508 15.70 50.38 -61.95
CA VAL A 508 16.90 51.12 -62.34
C VAL A 508 17.72 51.45 -61.09
N ILE A 509 19.00 51.11 -61.10
CA ILE A 509 19.95 51.41 -60.02
C ILE A 509 20.95 52.45 -60.53
N LEU A 510 20.99 53.58 -59.83
CA LEU A 510 21.87 54.71 -60.11
C LEU A 510 22.84 54.91 -58.95
N LEU A 511 24.13 55.08 -59.20
CA LEU A 511 25.15 55.33 -58.17
C LEU A 511 25.66 56.77 -58.23
N VAL A 512 25.99 57.35 -57.08
CA VAL A 512 26.53 58.70 -56.97
C VAL A 512 28.02 58.70 -57.30
N ARG A 513 28.44 59.49 -58.29
CA ARG A 513 29.86 59.74 -58.60
C ARG A 513 30.26 61.16 -58.19
N LYS A 514 31.30 61.28 -57.38
CA LYS A 514 31.90 62.57 -56.98
C LYS A 514 33.19 62.80 -57.76
N ASN A 515 33.22 63.81 -58.63
CA ASN A 515 34.46 64.36 -59.16
C ASN A 515 34.82 65.59 -58.33
N GLY A 516 36.06 65.69 -57.85
CA GLY A 516 36.49 66.77 -56.95
C GLY A 516 36.17 68.16 -57.50
N GLY A 517 35.10 68.79 -56.99
CA GLY A 517 34.72 70.18 -57.25
C GLY A 517 33.44 70.43 -58.08
N GLU A 518 32.82 69.42 -58.71
CA GLU A 518 31.58 69.58 -59.52
C GLU A 518 30.33 69.02 -58.81
N PRO A 519 29.09 69.47 -59.15
CA PRO A 519 27.87 68.88 -58.62
C PRO A 519 27.81 67.39 -58.97
N GLY A 520 27.53 66.54 -57.97
CA GLY A 520 27.51 65.08 -58.12
C GLY A 520 26.56 64.62 -59.23
N GLN A 521 26.91 63.52 -59.88
CA GLN A 521 26.12 62.93 -60.97
C GLN A 521 25.61 61.54 -60.55
N LEU A 522 24.39 61.19 -60.95
CA LEU A 522 23.85 59.85 -60.85
C LEU A 522 24.17 59.09 -62.13
N CYS A 523 25.02 58.07 -62.02
CA CYS A 523 25.40 57.22 -63.14
C CYS A 523 24.65 55.90 -63.06
N LEU A 524 24.13 55.44 -64.20
CA LEU A 524 23.51 54.11 -64.29
C LEU A 524 24.52 53.01 -63.95
N ALA A 525 24.15 52.17 -62.99
CA ALA A 525 24.95 51.03 -62.55
C ALA A 525 24.29 49.68 -62.87
N ALA A 526 22.96 49.63 -62.89
CA ALA A 526 22.20 48.48 -63.40
C ALA A 526 20.78 48.90 -63.81
N ALA A 527 20.19 48.21 -64.79
CA ALA A 527 18.77 48.31 -65.08
C ALA A 527 18.21 46.95 -65.51
N ALA A 528 16.94 46.72 -65.22
CA ALA A 528 16.15 45.61 -65.74
C ALA A 528 14.75 46.10 -66.07
N THR A 529 14.27 45.78 -67.26
CA THR A 529 13.01 46.29 -67.82
C THR A 529 12.13 45.14 -68.28
N ALA A 530 10.81 45.30 -68.20
CA ALA A 530 9.85 44.29 -68.66
C ALA A 530 9.83 44.16 -70.19
N GLU A 531 10.24 45.20 -70.91
CA GLU A 531 10.41 45.23 -72.36
C GLU A 531 11.91 45.30 -72.71
N PRO A 532 12.37 44.72 -73.84
CA PRO A 532 13.79 44.68 -74.21
C PRO A 532 14.28 46.07 -74.65
N VAL A 533 14.62 46.90 -73.66
CA VAL A 533 15.15 48.25 -73.84
C VAL A 533 16.54 48.28 -73.21
N ASP A 534 17.57 48.51 -74.02
CA ASP A 534 18.93 48.64 -73.49
C ASP A 534 19.19 50.08 -73.02
N LEU A 535 19.30 50.24 -71.70
CA LEU A 535 19.64 51.49 -71.02
C LEU A 535 21.15 51.60 -70.75
N MET A 536 21.93 50.51 -70.90
CA MET A 536 23.36 50.45 -70.62
C MET A 536 24.23 51.00 -71.75
N GLU A 537 23.86 50.78 -73.02
CA GLU A 537 24.62 51.26 -74.19
C GLU A 537 24.83 52.79 -74.20
N ASP A 538 23.87 53.57 -73.65
CA ASP A 538 23.92 55.04 -73.69
C ASP A 538 24.70 55.66 -72.52
N GLY A 539 25.10 54.87 -71.51
CA GLY A 539 25.77 55.39 -70.32
C GLY A 539 24.97 56.49 -69.61
N LEU A 540 23.70 56.20 -69.27
CA LEU A 540 22.78 57.18 -68.69
C LEU A 540 23.37 57.88 -67.46
N ILE A 541 23.61 59.18 -67.60
CA ILE A 541 24.08 60.07 -66.54
C ILE A 541 23.00 61.12 -66.31
N ILE A 542 22.46 61.15 -65.10
CA ILE A 542 21.45 62.11 -64.68
C ILE A 542 22.13 63.15 -63.77
N PRO A 543 22.09 64.44 -64.11
CA PRO A 543 22.56 65.48 -63.21
C PRO A 543 21.68 65.48 -61.96
N ILE A 544 22.29 65.60 -60.77
CA ILE A 544 21.52 65.65 -59.52
C ILE A 544 20.82 67.01 -59.43
N ASP A 545 19.58 67.08 -59.92
CA ASP A 545 18.65 68.16 -59.60
C ASP A 545 17.93 67.84 -58.29
N PHE A 546 18.25 68.56 -57.22
CA PHE A 546 17.64 68.38 -55.89
C PHE A 546 16.14 68.68 -55.84
N ASN A 547 15.55 69.25 -56.89
CA ASN A 547 14.11 69.40 -57.02
C ASN A 547 13.43 68.21 -57.73
N SER A 548 14.20 67.31 -58.37
CA SER A 548 13.69 66.08 -58.97
C SER A 548 13.46 64.98 -57.93
N ILE A 549 12.63 63.99 -58.24
CA ILE A 549 12.33 62.85 -57.35
C ILE A 549 13.59 62.05 -56.99
N LEU A 550 14.44 61.78 -57.97
CA LEU A 550 15.71 61.07 -57.76
C LEU A 550 16.67 61.92 -56.93
N GLY A 551 16.76 63.24 -57.19
CA GLY A 551 17.62 64.13 -56.41
C GLY A 551 17.14 64.36 -54.98
N GLN A 552 15.83 64.43 -54.74
CA GLN A 552 15.22 64.51 -53.41
C GLN A 552 15.48 63.23 -52.61
N ALA A 553 15.43 62.05 -53.25
CA ALA A 553 15.81 60.81 -52.60
C ALA A 553 17.29 60.84 -52.15
N VAL A 554 18.21 61.35 -52.99
CA VAL A 554 19.63 61.49 -52.65
C VAL A 554 19.87 62.51 -51.52
N SER A 555 19.25 63.69 -51.57
CA SER A 555 19.53 64.75 -50.59
C SER A 555 18.86 64.52 -49.24
N SER A 556 17.64 63.98 -49.25
CA SER A 556 16.87 63.76 -48.02
C SER A 556 17.19 62.43 -47.35
N GLY A 557 17.75 61.47 -48.10
CA GLY A 557 17.91 60.09 -47.63
C GLY A 557 16.58 59.39 -47.34
N LYS A 558 15.46 59.88 -47.88
CA LYS A 558 14.11 59.31 -47.71
C LYS A 558 13.48 58.94 -49.05
N SER A 559 12.72 57.85 -49.06
CA SER A 559 11.95 57.38 -50.22
C SER A 559 11.00 58.46 -50.76
N GLN A 560 10.96 58.63 -52.08
CA GLN A 560 10.06 59.54 -52.77
C GLN A 560 9.12 58.75 -53.68
N VAL A 561 7.82 59.06 -53.63
CA VAL A 561 6.78 58.40 -54.45
C VAL A 561 6.10 59.45 -55.31
N VAL A 562 5.93 59.12 -56.58
CA VAL A 562 5.06 59.83 -57.51
C VAL A 562 3.95 58.91 -57.96
N SER A 563 2.73 59.23 -57.53
CA SER A 563 1.52 58.48 -57.89
C SER A 563 1.10 58.63 -59.35
N ASN A 564 1.45 59.75 -59.99
CA ASN A 564 1.16 60.02 -61.40
C ASN A 564 2.24 60.92 -62.02
N VAL A 565 3.10 60.34 -62.86
CA VAL A 565 4.25 61.05 -63.44
C VAL A 565 3.89 62.13 -64.46
N LYS A 566 2.67 62.08 -65.04
CA LYS A 566 2.21 63.11 -66.00
C LYS A 566 1.78 64.41 -65.31
N LEU A 567 1.51 64.35 -64.00
CA LEU A 567 1.01 65.47 -63.21
C LEU A 567 2.08 66.07 -62.27
N ASP A 568 3.20 65.39 -62.07
CA ASP A 568 4.24 65.80 -61.14
C ASP A 568 5.47 66.37 -61.90
N PRO A 569 5.74 67.69 -61.80
CA PRO A 569 6.86 68.33 -62.50
C PRO A 569 8.23 67.90 -61.98
N ARG A 570 8.30 67.15 -60.85
CA ARG A 570 9.55 66.63 -60.28
C ARG A 570 10.03 65.35 -60.97
N TYR A 571 9.19 64.73 -61.80
CA TYR A 571 9.55 63.52 -62.54
C TYR A 571 10.53 63.85 -63.68
N TYR A 572 11.65 63.13 -63.71
CA TYR A 572 12.60 63.21 -64.83
C TYR A 572 12.24 62.15 -65.88
N SER A 573 11.78 62.60 -67.05
CA SER A 573 11.37 61.68 -68.11
C SER A 573 12.56 61.01 -68.79
N ILE A 574 12.67 59.70 -68.64
CA ILE A 574 13.61 58.87 -69.42
C ILE A 574 12.93 58.51 -70.75
N GLU A 575 13.44 59.03 -71.87
CA GLU A 575 12.82 58.87 -73.22
C GLU A 575 12.55 57.41 -73.59
N LYS A 576 13.44 56.50 -73.18
CA LYS A 576 13.34 55.06 -73.43
C LYS A 576 12.33 54.32 -72.54
N LEU A 577 11.71 54.99 -71.55
CA LEU A 577 10.68 54.42 -70.66
C LEU A 577 9.35 55.21 -70.75
N PRO A 578 8.66 55.20 -71.91
CA PRO A 578 7.52 56.09 -72.15
C PRO A 578 6.21 55.67 -71.43
N ARG A 579 6.14 54.44 -70.89
CA ARG A 579 4.92 53.90 -70.27
C ARG A 579 4.85 54.07 -68.76
N THR A 580 5.86 54.68 -68.14
CA THR A 580 5.83 54.98 -66.71
C THR A 580 4.61 55.83 -66.38
N SER A 581 3.82 55.38 -65.41
CA SER A 581 2.65 56.09 -64.87
C SER A 581 2.83 56.45 -63.40
N SER A 582 3.59 55.68 -62.62
CA SER A 582 4.04 56.04 -61.27
C SER A 582 5.49 55.62 -61.05
N GLN A 583 6.18 56.31 -60.14
CA GLN A 583 7.60 56.08 -59.83
C GLN A 583 7.83 56.04 -58.31
N LEU A 584 8.68 55.13 -57.85
CA LEU A 584 9.20 55.10 -56.49
C LEU A 584 10.73 55.17 -56.52
N ALA A 585 11.30 56.21 -55.92
CA ALA A 585 12.74 56.37 -55.75
C ALA A 585 13.15 56.08 -54.31
N LEU A 586 13.97 55.06 -54.12
CA LEU A 586 14.46 54.58 -52.84
C LEU A 586 15.96 54.89 -52.70
N PRO A 587 16.39 55.63 -51.67
CA PRO A 587 17.80 55.92 -51.46
C PRO A 587 18.54 54.67 -50.99
N LEU A 588 19.68 54.38 -51.62
CA LEU A 588 20.62 53.34 -51.21
C LEU A 588 21.56 53.93 -50.18
N SER A 589 21.20 53.87 -48.90
CA SER A 589 21.88 54.59 -47.82
C SER A 589 22.57 53.67 -46.84
N ILE A 590 23.75 54.06 -46.36
CA ILE A 590 24.45 53.37 -45.28
C ILE A 590 25.14 54.36 -44.34
N GLY A 591 24.92 54.24 -43.03
CA GLY A 591 25.55 55.10 -42.03
C GLY A 591 25.31 56.61 -42.21
N GLY A 592 24.17 57.01 -42.80
CA GLY A 592 23.86 58.42 -43.11
C GLY A 592 24.45 58.93 -44.44
N HIS A 593 25.11 58.09 -45.22
CA HIS A 593 25.62 58.40 -46.55
C HIS A 593 24.81 57.70 -47.64
N VAL A 594 24.34 58.46 -48.64
CA VAL A 594 23.61 57.90 -49.79
C VAL A 594 24.60 57.51 -50.89
N LEU A 595 24.69 56.21 -51.17
CA LEU A 595 25.55 55.62 -52.21
C LEU A 595 24.94 55.75 -53.62
N GLY A 596 23.62 55.79 -53.70
CA GLY A 596 22.86 55.75 -54.94
C GLY A 596 21.35 55.79 -54.73
N VAL A 597 20.59 55.56 -55.79
CA VAL A 597 19.12 55.48 -55.78
C VAL A 597 18.67 54.26 -56.56
N LEU A 598 17.74 53.49 -56.00
CA LEU A 598 16.96 52.47 -56.67
C LEU A 598 15.63 53.10 -57.12
N SER A 599 15.42 53.21 -58.42
CA SER A 599 14.19 53.70 -59.03
C SER A 599 13.34 52.54 -59.54
N LEU A 600 12.06 52.52 -59.16
CA LEU A 600 11.06 51.55 -59.59
C LEU A 600 9.98 52.28 -60.39
N GLU A 601 9.76 51.84 -61.61
CA GLU A 601 8.77 52.40 -62.53
C GLU A 601 7.59 51.43 -62.67
N SER A 602 6.37 51.94 -62.62
CA SER A 602 5.13 51.17 -62.81
C SER A 602 4.25 51.77 -63.89
N VAL A 603 3.52 50.92 -64.62
CA VAL A 603 2.51 51.33 -65.62
C VAL A 603 1.16 51.69 -64.98
N GLU A 604 0.98 51.40 -63.69
CA GLU A 604 -0.25 51.73 -62.95
C GLU A 604 -0.14 53.10 -62.27
N GLN A 605 -1.26 53.81 -62.14
CA GLN A 605 -1.34 55.00 -61.29
C GLN A 605 -1.53 54.57 -59.83
N ASN A 606 -0.89 55.26 -58.88
CA ASN A 606 -0.84 54.85 -57.47
C ASN A 606 -0.29 53.43 -57.23
N GLY A 607 0.68 52.99 -58.03
CA GLY A 607 1.21 51.62 -57.98
C GLY A 607 2.06 51.27 -56.76
N PHE A 608 2.10 52.12 -55.73
CA PHE A 608 2.93 51.90 -54.53
C PHE A 608 2.17 52.28 -53.26
N SER A 609 1.93 51.30 -52.38
CA SER A 609 1.32 51.52 -51.07
C SER A 609 2.35 51.84 -49.97
N THR A 610 1.91 52.45 -48.87
CA THR A 610 2.79 52.79 -47.73
C THR A 610 3.47 51.57 -47.11
N GLY A 611 2.80 50.40 -47.11
CA GLY A 611 3.36 49.15 -46.62
C GLY A 611 4.43 48.59 -47.57
N GLU A 612 4.21 48.65 -48.88
CA GLU A 612 5.18 48.21 -49.88
C GLU A 612 6.43 49.09 -49.89
N VAL A 613 6.27 50.41 -49.71
CA VAL A 613 7.42 51.33 -49.61
C VAL A 613 8.35 50.94 -48.45
N GLN A 614 7.81 50.51 -47.31
CA GLN A 614 8.63 50.08 -46.16
C GLN A 614 9.41 48.79 -46.46
N VAL A 615 8.76 47.82 -47.11
CA VAL A 615 9.40 46.55 -47.51
C VAL A 615 10.47 46.79 -48.57
N LEU A 616 10.18 47.61 -49.58
CA LEU A 616 11.12 47.95 -50.65
C LEU A 616 12.27 48.83 -50.15
N GLN A 617 12.03 49.71 -49.17
CA GLN A 617 13.10 50.44 -48.49
C GLN A 617 14.04 49.48 -47.74
N THR A 618 13.49 48.46 -47.08
CA THR A 618 14.31 47.43 -46.42
C THR A 618 15.18 46.69 -47.43
N LEU A 619 14.64 46.40 -48.62
CA LEU A 619 15.41 45.81 -49.72
C LEU A 619 16.47 46.78 -50.26
N ALA A 620 16.17 48.07 -50.41
CA ALA A 620 17.12 49.10 -50.82
C ALA A 620 18.28 49.24 -49.83
N ASP A 621 18.00 49.16 -48.53
CA ASP A 621 19.02 49.18 -47.47
C ASP A 621 19.93 47.93 -47.57
N GLN A 622 19.37 46.75 -47.84
CA GLN A 622 20.16 45.53 -48.07
C GLN A 622 21.04 45.62 -49.31
N ILE A 623 20.57 46.27 -50.38
CA ILE A 623 21.35 46.49 -51.60
C ILE A 623 22.48 47.49 -51.35
N ALA A 624 22.23 48.53 -50.53
CA ALA A 624 23.27 49.48 -50.11
C ALA A 624 24.38 48.79 -49.31
N ILE A 625 24.00 47.89 -48.38
CA ILE A 625 24.94 47.04 -47.64
C ILE A 625 25.74 46.15 -48.61
N ALA A 626 25.08 45.54 -49.60
CA ALA A 626 25.74 44.68 -50.59
C ALA A 626 26.77 45.44 -51.44
N ILE A 627 26.44 46.66 -51.87
CA ILE A 627 27.34 47.56 -52.61
C ILE A 627 28.55 47.90 -51.75
N GLN A 628 28.34 48.27 -50.47
CA GLN A 628 29.43 48.58 -49.56
C GLN A 628 30.29 47.34 -49.26
N ASN A 629 29.66 46.18 -49.08
CA ASN A 629 30.36 44.91 -48.85
C ASN A 629 31.16 44.48 -50.07
N ALA A 630 30.70 44.66 -51.30
CA ALA A 630 31.49 44.38 -52.50
C ALA A 630 32.70 45.34 -52.61
N GLN A 631 32.51 46.62 -52.29
CA GLN A 631 33.59 47.61 -52.24
C GLN A 631 34.62 47.29 -51.12
N LEU A 632 34.14 46.89 -49.94
CA LEU A 632 34.97 46.48 -48.80
C LEU A 632 35.62 45.12 -49.03
N TYR A 633 34.94 44.16 -49.67
CA TYR A 633 35.45 42.84 -50.00
C TYR A 633 36.57 42.92 -51.03
N GLN A 634 36.50 43.85 -51.98
CA GLN A 634 37.63 44.10 -52.88
C GLN A 634 38.88 44.54 -52.09
N ALA A 635 38.69 45.44 -51.11
CA ALA A 635 39.77 45.88 -50.22
C ALA A 635 40.21 44.79 -49.21
N GLU A 636 39.28 43.92 -48.80
CA GLU A 636 39.52 42.81 -47.88
C GLU A 636 40.09 41.58 -48.60
N GLN A 637 39.88 41.38 -49.91
CA GLN A 637 40.54 40.32 -50.69
C GLN A 637 42.05 40.52 -50.71
N ASP A 638 42.48 41.77 -50.90
CA ASP A 638 43.88 42.15 -50.85
C ASP A 638 44.49 41.84 -49.46
N ARG A 639 43.68 41.93 -48.40
CA ARG A 639 44.04 41.57 -47.02
C ARG A 639 43.89 40.06 -46.72
N ARG A 640 42.92 39.39 -47.36
CA ARG A 640 42.61 37.95 -47.24
C ARG A 640 43.64 37.09 -47.92
N GLN A 641 44.16 37.45 -49.09
CA GLN A 641 45.26 36.70 -49.71
C GLN A 641 46.46 36.55 -48.76
N TRP A 642 46.65 37.52 -47.87
CA TRP A 642 47.68 37.51 -46.84
C TRP A 642 47.28 36.66 -45.62
N ALA A 643 46.03 36.78 -45.16
CA ALA A 643 45.49 35.94 -44.10
C ALA A 643 45.38 34.45 -44.51
N GLU A 644 45.06 34.15 -45.76
CA GLU A 644 44.93 32.81 -46.35
C GLU A 644 46.26 32.06 -46.35
N LYS A 645 47.38 32.75 -46.58
CA LYS A 645 48.73 32.15 -46.44
C LYS A 645 49.03 31.75 -44.99
N LEU A 646 48.61 32.56 -44.01
CA LEU A 646 48.75 32.25 -42.58
C LEU A 646 47.76 31.16 -42.14
N GLU A 647 46.53 31.17 -42.68
CA GLU A 647 45.49 30.16 -42.42
C GLU A 647 45.87 28.80 -43.03
N GLU A 648 46.44 28.75 -44.24
CA GLU A 648 46.85 27.50 -44.88
C GLU A 648 47.91 26.76 -44.04
N VAL A 649 48.87 27.52 -43.52
CA VAL A 649 49.92 27.05 -42.60
C VAL A 649 49.31 26.63 -41.25
N GLY A 650 48.48 27.47 -40.62
CA GLY A 650 47.81 27.16 -39.36
C GLY A 650 46.86 25.95 -39.42
N ARG A 651 46.17 25.73 -40.56
CA ARG A 651 45.28 24.59 -40.80
C ARG A 651 46.04 23.28 -40.97
N LYS A 652 47.20 23.30 -41.63
CA LYS A 652 48.04 22.10 -41.76
C LYS A 652 48.68 21.69 -40.43
N LEU A 653 48.90 22.62 -39.50
CA LEU A 653 49.37 22.34 -38.14
C LEU A 653 48.25 21.83 -37.23
N SER A 654 47.05 22.41 -37.33
CA SER A 654 45.90 22.05 -36.49
C SER A 654 45.18 20.76 -36.90
N SER A 655 45.50 20.20 -38.07
CA SER A 655 44.86 18.97 -38.59
C SER A 655 45.45 17.67 -38.04
N THR A 656 46.54 17.75 -37.27
CA THR A 656 47.21 16.60 -36.66
C THR A 656 46.97 16.66 -35.16
N LEU A 657 46.26 15.68 -34.60
CA LEU A 657 45.95 15.58 -33.17
C LEU A 657 46.88 14.62 -32.43
N ASP A 658 47.89 14.09 -33.12
CA ASP A 658 48.88 13.18 -32.55
C ASP A 658 50.05 13.98 -31.93
N LEU A 659 50.18 13.86 -30.61
CA LEU A 659 51.21 14.55 -29.82
C LEU A 659 52.64 14.17 -30.24
N GLN A 660 52.84 13.02 -30.91
CA GLN A 660 54.16 12.61 -31.42
C GLN A 660 54.53 13.21 -32.78
N GLU A 661 53.54 13.53 -33.63
CA GLU A 661 53.80 14.03 -34.99
C GLU A 661 53.82 15.57 -35.08
N VAL A 662 53.04 16.25 -34.24
CA VAL A 662 52.86 17.71 -34.33
C VAL A 662 54.18 18.50 -34.20
N PRO A 663 55.08 18.22 -33.23
CA PRO A 663 56.33 18.99 -33.09
C PRO A 663 57.24 18.94 -34.33
N GLY A 664 57.29 17.81 -35.03
CA GLY A 664 58.09 17.67 -36.26
C GLY A 664 57.55 18.49 -37.43
N ARG A 665 56.21 18.56 -37.57
CA ARG A 665 55.53 19.36 -38.60
C ARG A 665 55.66 20.86 -38.36
N VAL A 666 55.70 21.28 -37.10
CA VAL A 666 55.98 22.68 -36.71
C VAL A 666 57.31 23.14 -37.32
N LEU A 667 58.38 22.35 -37.19
CA LEU A 667 59.69 22.71 -37.76
C LEU A 667 59.71 22.72 -39.29
N GLU A 668 59.06 21.73 -39.93
CA GLU A 668 58.97 21.66 -41.39
C GLU A 668 58.33 22.92 -41.99
N GLN A 669 57.25 23.42 -41.39
CA GLN A 669 56.57 24.59 -41.93
C GLN A 669 57.28 25.90 -41.59
N LEU A 670 57.97 25.95 -40.45
CA LEU A 670 58.73 27.12 -40.05
C LEU A 670 59.85 27.45 -41.05
N GLU A 671 60.39 26.44 -41.74
CA GLU A 671 61.41 26.60 -42.80
C GLU A 671 60.93 27.47 -43.98
N SER A 672 59.61 27.48 -44.24
CA SER A 672 59.01 28.34 -45.28
C SER A 672 58.77 29.80 -44.85
N VAL A 673 58.91 30.08 -43.54
CA VAL A 673 58.65 31.39 -42.94
C VAL A 673 59.95 32.14 -42.67
N VAL A 674 60.93 31.49 -42.05
CA VAL A 674 62.26 32.04 -41.80
C VAL A 674 63.32 30.96 -42.07
N PRO A 675 64.33 31.22 -42.92
CA PRO A 675 65.40 30.25 -43.14
C PRO A 675 66.15 29.94 -41.84
N TYR A 676 66.54 28.69 -41.62
CA TYR A 676 67.41 28.31 -40.49
C TYR A 676 68.29 27.11 -40.88
N GLU A 677 69.43 26.95 -40.22
CA GLU A 677 70.34 25.82 -40.42
C GLU A 677 69.94 24.62 -39.55
N ARG A 678 69.68 24.88 -38.26
CA ARG A 678 69.12 23.87 -37.34
C ARG A 678 67.98 24.44 -36.52
N GLY A 679 66.94 23.63 -36.33
CA GLY A 679 65.75 23.98 -35.59
C GLY A 679 65.32 22.86 -34.66
N SER A 680 64.93 23.19 -33.43
CA SER A 680 64.42 22.22 -32.46
C SER A 680 63.23 22.76 -31.67
N VAL A 681 62.28 21.88 -31.34
CA VAL A 681 61.18 22.17 -30.43
C VAL A 681 61.48 21.50 -29.09
N LEU A 682 61.44 22.28 -28.02
CA LEU A 682 61.68 21.83 -26.66
C LEU A 682 60.43 22.06 -25.82
N LEU A 683 60.02 21.06 -25.03
CA LEU A 683 58.92 21.18 -24.06
C LEU A 683 59.46 21.06 -22.64
N GLU A 684 58.79 21.74 -21.70
CA GLU A 684 59.13 21.70 -20.29
C GLU A 684 58.83 20.32 -19.68
N ASP A 685 59.82 19.74 -18.99
CA ASP A 685 59.73 18.50 -18.22
C ASP A 685 60.41 18.72 -16.85
N GLY A 686 59.65 19.28 -15.90
CA GLY A 686 60.13 19.63 -14.57
C GLY A 686 61.20 20.73 -14.60
N GLU A 687 62.39 20.47 -14.06
CA GLU A 687 63.53 21.40 -14.07
C GLU A 687 64.41 21.28 -15.33
N SER A 688 63.90 20.61 -16.38
CA SER A 688 64.63 20.36 -17.63
C SER A 688 63.74 20.59 -18.86
N MET A 689 64.37 20.83 -20.00
CA MET A 689 63.71 20.92 -21.30
C MET A 689 63.96 19.64 -22.09
N LEU A 690 62.89 18.99 -22.54
CA LEU A 690 62.94 17.80 -23.38
C LEU A 690 62.87 18.20 -24.85
N ILE A 691 63.80 17.73 -25.66
CA ILE A 691 63.72 17.89 -27.12
C ILE A 691 62.68 16.92 -27.67
N VAL A 692 61.60 17.45 -28.22
CA VAL A 692 60.49 16.65 -28.79
C VAL A 692 60.48 16.63 -30.31
N ALA A 693 61.20 17.56 -30.96
CA ALA A 693 61.48 17.52 -32.39
C ALA A 693 62.73 18.31 -32.75
N GLN A 694 63.32 17.94 -33.89
CA GLN A 694 64.57 18.50 -34.39
C GLN A 694 64.66 18.41 -35.92
N ARG A 695 65.41 19.32 -36.53
CA ARG A 695 65.66 19.38 -37.98
C ARG A 695 67.01 20.06 -38.26
N GLY A 696 67.75 19.56 -39.25
CA GLY A 696 69.07 20.11 -39.65
C GLY A 696 70.28 19.57 -38.87
N PHE A 697 70.09 18.67 -37.90
CA PHE A 697 71.19 18.12 -37.08
C PHE A 697 71.91 16.93 -37.76
N PRO A 698 73.26 16.81 -37.64
CA PRO A 698 74.06 15.80 -38.33
C PRO A 698 73.85 14.35 -37.85
N GLU A 699 73.43 14.14 -36.59
CA GLU A 699 73.12 12.81 -36.03
C GLU A 699 71.77 12.84 -35.27
N PRO A 700 70.62 12.59 -35.94
CA PRO A 700 69.30 12.71 -35.31
C PRO A 700 69.11 11.79 -34.09
N GLY A 701 69.64 10.57 -34.13
CA GLY A 701 69.43 9.58 -33.05
C GLY A 701 70.08 9.90 -31.70
N ARG A 702 70.98 10.91 -31.62
CA ARG A 702 71.64 11.33 -30.37
C ARG A 702 70.85 12.36 -29.56
N LEU A 703 69.84 12.97 -30.16
CA LEU A 703 69.07 14.08 -29.59
C LEU A 703 67.63 13.67 -29.20
N SER A 704 67.17 12.51 -29.66
CA SER A 704 65.94 11.87 -29.18
C SER A 704 66.05 11.61 -27.68
N ASP A 705 65.11 12.11 -26.89
CA ASP A 705 65.07 12.01 -25.43
C ASP A 705 66.15 12.79 -24.65
N LEU A 706 66.89 13.70 -25.31
CA LEU A 706 67.85 14.56 -24.62
C LEU A 706 67.10 15.56 -23.72
N ARG A 707 67.45 15.55 -22.43
CA ARG A 707 66.99 16.50 -21.42
C ARG A 707 68.06 17.54 -21.15
N ILE A 708 67.74 18.80 -21.40
CA ILE A 708 68.61 19.94 -21.13
C ILE A 708 68.22 20.52 -19.78
N PRO A 709 69.06 20.44 -18.74
CA PRO A 709 68.76 21.07 -17.45
C PRO A 709 68.73 22.59 -17.59
N ILE A 710 67.75 23.24 -16.97
CA ILE A 710 67.64 24.71 -16.98
C ILE A 710 68.52 25.25 -15.85
N HIS A 711 69.56 26.00 -16.20
CA HIS A 711 70.49 26.61 -15.23
C HIS A 711 70.19 28.10 -15.00
N GLN A 712 70.50 28.58 -13.79
CA GLN A 712 70.25 29.98 -13.43
C GLN A 712 71.14 30.94 -14.26
N GLY A 713 70.50 31.84 -15.01
CA GLY A 713 71.16 32.83 -15.88
C GLY A 713 71.39 32.38 -17.32
N ASP A 714 71.06 31.13 -17.67
CA ASP A 714 71.23 30.63 -19.03
C ASP A 714 70.20 31.21 -20.02
N VAL A 715 70.45 30.99 -21.32
CA VAL A 715 69.61 31.50 -22.40
C VAL A 715 68.19 30.92 -22.39
N TYR A 716 68.01 29.70 -21.86
CA TYR A 716 66.73 29.00 -21.78
C TYR A 716 65.84 29.59 -20.68
N GLN A 717 66.39 29.81 -19.49
CA GLN A 717 65.69 30.43 -18.36
C GLN A 717 65.24 31.86 -18.71
N ARG A 718 66.07 32.63 -19.43
CA ARG A 718 65.73 34.00 -19.85
C ARG A 718 64.49 34.03 -20.74
N ILE A 719 64.32 33.06 -21.63
CA ILE A 719 63.15 32.98 -22.52
C ILE A 719 61.91 32.56 -21.74
N VAL A 720 62.01 31.52 -20.89
CA VAL A 720 60.89 31.05 -20.08
C VAL A 720 60.40 32.14 -19.12
N ALA A 721 61.32 32.88 -18.48
CA ALA A 721 61.00 33.95 -17.55
C ALA A 721 60.48 35.23 -18.23
N SER A 722 61.05 35.61 -19.37
CA SER A 722 60.63 36.83 -20.08
C SER A 722 59.41 36.65 -20.98
N GLN A 723 59.11 35.40 -21.38
CA GLN A 723 58.09 35.06 -22.38
C GLN A 723 58.21 35.88 -23.67
N ARG A 724 59.44 36.28 -24.02
CA ARG A 724 59.74 37.05 -25.23
C ARG A 724 60.80 36.33 -26.06
N PRO A 725 60.79 36.51 -27.39
CA PRO A 725 61.86 36.00 -28.24
C PRO A 725 63.19 36.64 -27.85
N LEU A 726 64.25 35.85 -27.90
CA LEU A 726 65.62 36.26 -27.65
C LEU A 726 66.45 35.97 -28.89
N ILE A 727 67.11 36.99 -29.43
CA ILE A 727 68.09 36.89 -30.51
C ILE A 727 69.47 37.04 -29.92
N ILE A 728 70.40 36.16 -30.32
CA ILE A 728 71.82 36.23 -30.01
C ILE A 728 72.55 36.31 -31.35
N ASP A 729 73.23 37.44 -31.58
CA ASP A 729 73.90 37.72 -32.85
C ASP A 729 75.15 36.85 -33.06
N ASP A 730 75.89 36.57 -31.98
CA ASP A 730 77.03 35.64 -31.96
C ASP A 730 77.07 34.83 -30.64
N VAL A 731 76.77 33.54 -30.70
CA VAL A 731 76.75 32.63 -29.53
C VAL A 731 78.13 32.44 -28.91
N VAL A 732 79.21 32.65 -29.67
CA VAL A 732 80.59 32.55 -29.14
C VAL A 732 80.92 33.73 -28.22
N ALA A 733 80.26 34.87 -28.43
CA ALA A 733 80.39 36.06 -27.60
C ALA A 733 79.47 36.05 -26.37
N GLU A 734 78.53 35.11 -26.26
CA GLU A 734 77.58 35.01 -25.16
C GLU A 734 78.14 34.12 -24.03
N ASN A 735 78.48 34.73 -22.89
CA ASN A 735 79.11 34.03 -21.76
C ASN A 735 78.27 32.90 -21.13
N THR A 736 76.95 32.90 -21.36
CA THR A 736 76.02 31.91 -20.81
C THR A 736 75.62 30.84 -21.83
N TRP A 737 76.23 30.85 -23.02
CA TRP A 737 76.03 29.83 -24.04
C TRP A 737 76.80 28.55 -23.70
N GLN A 738 76.11 27.41 -23.75
CA GLN A 738 76.73 26.10 -23.61
C GLN A 738 76.73 25.39 -24.97
N GLN A 739 77.90 25.33 -25.60
CA GLN A 739 78.07 24.61 -26.86
C GLN A 739 78.13 23.10 -26.58
N LEU A 740 77.36 22.31 -27.31
CA LEU A 740 77.50 20.86 -27.31
C LEU A 740 78.75 20.47 -28.12
N ASP A 741 79.72 19.80 -27.49
CA ASP A 741 81.07 19.52 -28.04
C ASP A 741 81.10 18.82 -29.41
N TRP A 742 80.05 18.09 -29.75
CA TRP A 742 79.93 17.32 -30.98
C TRP A 742 79.16 18.06 -32.09
N LEU A 743 78.61 19.24 -31.81
CA LEU A 743 77.87 20.05 -32.77
C LEU A 743 78.75 21.20 -33.33
N PRO A 744 78.73 21.44 -34.66
CA PRO A 744 79.31 22.65 -35.24
C PRO A 744 78.73 23.91 -34.60
N VAL A 745 79.57 24.93 -34.44
CA VAL A 745 79.14 26.24 -33.92
C VAL A 745 78.41 26.99 -35.03
N ASP A 746 77.15 27.36 -34.77
CA ASP A 746 76.40 28.32 -35.58
C ASP A 746 76.41 29.64 -34.83
N HIS A 747 76.82 30.72 -35.49
CA HIS A 747 77.06 31.99 -34.81
C HIS A 747 75.75 32.66 -34.34
N SER A 748 74.68 32.68 -35.13
CA SER A 748 73.42 33.31 -34.71
C SER A 748 72.43 32.30 -34.14
N TRP A 749 71.73 32.69 -33.08
CA TRP A 749 70.67 31.91 -32.45
C TRP A 749 69.42 32.74 -32.18
N MET A 750 68.25 32.15 -32.40
CA MET A 750 66.97 32.71 -32.02
C MET A 750 66.19 31.67 -31.20
N GLY A 751 65.82 32.04 -29.99
CA GLY A 751 64.92 31.26 -29.15
C GLY A 751 63.58 31.97 -28.97
N ILE A 752 62.48 31.24 -29.13
CA ILE A 752 61.13 31.79 -29.13
C ILE A 752 60.24 30.94 -28.22
N PRO A 753 59.54 31.52 -27.24
CA PRO A 753 58.73 30.75 -26.30
C PRO A 753 57.45 30.22 -26.94
N LEU A 754 57.06 28.99 -26.59
CA LEU A 754 55.73 28.46 -26.84
C LEU A 754 54.86 28.81 -25.64
N VAL A 755 54.04 29.86 -25.80
CA VAL A 755 53.20 30.40 -24.73
C VAL A 755 51.75 30.02 -24.98
N SER A 756 51.10 29.44 -23.98
CA SER A 756 49.65 29.36 -23.92
C SER A 756 49.14 29.83 -22.57
N LYS A 757 47.97 30.48 -22.55
CA LYS A 757 47.33 31.03 -21.34
C LYS A 757 48.26 31.86 -20.42
N GLY A 758 49.23 32.55 -21.02
CA GLY A 758 50.19 33.39 -20.28
C GLY A 758 51.30 32.62 -19.57
N GLN A 759 51.53 31.35 -19.89
CA GLN A 759 52.66 30.54 -19.40
C GLN A 759 53.43 29.93 -20.58
N ALA A 760 54.76 30.02 -20.55
CA ALA A 760 55.61 29.33 -21.51
C ALA A 760 55.79 27.88 -21.06
N PHE A 761 55.36 26.91 -21.87
CA PHE A 761 55.48 25.47 -21.56
C PHE A 761 56.51 24.77 -22.48
N GLY A 762 57.21 25.55 -23.30
CA GLY A 762 58.17 25.08 -24.27
C GLY A 762 58.81 26.24 -25.02
N MET A 763 59.67 25.93 -26.00
CA MET A 763 60.25 26.90 -26.90
C MET A 763 60.67 26.28 -28.23
N ILE A 764 60.81 27.13 -29.24
CA ILE A 764 61.44 26.82 -30.52
C ILE A 764 62.82 27.47 -30.51
N SER A 765 63.84 26.70 -30.86
CA SER A 765 65.22 27.16 -31.00
C SER A 765 65.66 27.03 -32.45
N LEU A 766 66.21 28.11 -33.01
CA LEU A 766 66.69 28.20 -34.39
C LEU A 766 68.12 28.73 -34.41
N THR A 767 68.92 28.26 -35.36
CA THR A 767 70.34 28.64 -35.51
C THR A 767 70.69 28.98 -36.96
N ARG A 768 71.72 29.81 -37.16
CA ARG A 768 72.33 30.13 -38.46
C ARG A 768 73.84 30.30 -38.33
N ARG A 769 74.59 29.92 -39.37
CA ARG A 769 76.06 30.02 -39.41
C ARG A 769 76.60 31.44 -39.46
N GLU A 770 75.84 32.38 -40.02
CA GLU A 770 76.23 33.79 -40.13
C GLU A 770 76.08 34.53 -38.79
N ILE A 771 76.87 35.58 -38.56
CA ILE A 771 76.74 36.48 -37.40
C ILE A 771 75.62 37.49 -37.68
N ALA A 772 74.81 37.82 -36.67
CA ALA A 772 73.66 38.75 -36.73
C ALA A 772 72.65 38.41 -37.85
N ALA A 773 72.41 37.11 -38.06
CA ALA A 773 71.63 36.62 -39.20
C ALA A 773 70.11 36.71 -39.00
N PHE A 774 69.64 37.05 -37.79
CA PHE A 774 68.23 37.13 -37.43
C PHE A 774 67.84 38.58 -37.09
N THR A 775 66.71 39.04 -37.62
CA THR A 775 66.19 40.39 -37.41
C THR A 775 64.99 40.43 -36.45
N ASN A 776 64.60 41.63 -36.00
CA ASN A 776 63.37 41.82 -35.23
C ASN A 776 62.11 41.49 -36.04
N ASP A 777 62.14 41.67 -37.37
CA ASP A 777 61.05 41.28 -38.25
C ASP A 777 60.94 39.74 -38.30
N ASP A 778 62.08 39.03 -38.37
CA ASP A 778 62.10 37.57 -38.25
C ASP A 778 61.53 37.11 -36.90
N ALA A 779 61.92 37.75 -35.79
CA ALA A 779 61.37 37.41 -34.47
C ALA A 779 59.85 37.66 -34.39
N MET A 780 59.33 38.73 -35.02
CA MET A 780 57.90 39.00 -35.08
C MET A 780 57.14 37.97 -35.92
N LEU A 781 57.73 37.55 -37.06
CA LEU A 781 57.19 36.53 -37.94
C LEU A 781 57.11 35.18 -37.24
N VAL A 782 58.21 34.71 -36.63
CA VAL A 782 58.22 33.40 -35.97
C VAL A 782 57.45 33.43 -34.65
N SER A 783 57.36 34.57 -33.94
CA SER A 783 56.48 34.69 -32.77
C SER A 783 55.01 34.43 -33.12
N THR A 784 54.55 34.96 -34.27
CA THR A 784 53.18 34.73 -34.75
C THR A 784 52.92 33.25 -35.03
N PHE A 785 53.90 32.56 -35.62
CA PHE A 785 53.85 31.12 -35.89
C PHE A 785 53.92 30.28 -34.60
N SER A 786 54.76 30.68 -33.64
CA SER A 786 54.94 29.99 -32.35
C SER A 786 53.65 29.96 -31.51
N SER A 787 52.85 31.03 -31.54
CA SER A 787 51.54 31.08 -30.89
C SER A 787 50.56 30.06 -31.48
N GLN A 788 50.59 29.84 -32.80
CA GLN A 788 49.76 28.83 -33.47
C GLN A 788 50.25 27.41 -33.14
N ALA A 789 51.56 27.19 -33.13
CA ALA A 789 52.16 25.92 -32.74
C ALA A 789 51.84 25.54 -31.28
N ALA A 790 51.85 26.52 -30.37
CA ALA A 790 51.51 26.33 -28.97
C ALA A 790 50.06 25.85 -28.79
N ILE A 791 49.11 26.45 -29.51
CA ILE A 791 47.69 26.04 -29.50
C ILE A 791 47.51 24.63 -30.05
N ALA A 792 48.18 24.28 -31.15
CA ALA A 792 48.10 22.95 -31.75
C ALA A 792 48.63 21.85 -30.82
N LEU A 793 49.75 22.10 -30.14
CA LEU A 793 50.35 21.18 -29.16
C LEU A 793 49.48 21.00 -27.91
N GLU A 794 48.85 22.06 -27.40
CA GLU A 794 47.91 21.97 -26.27
C GLU A 794 46.63 21.21 -26.65
N ASN A 795 46.10 21.45 -27.85
CA ASN A 795 44.91 20.75 -28.36
C ASN A 795 45.15 19.24 -28.52
N ALA A 796 46.29 18.83 -29.07
CA ALA A 796 46.66 17.42 -29.19
C ALA A 796 46.75 16.73 -27.81
N ARG A 797 47.32 17.42 -26.81
CA ARG A 797 47.39 16.94 -25.43
C ARG A 797 46.01 16.75 -24.80
N LEU A 798 45.12 17.74 -24.91
CA LEU A 798 43.76 17.70 -24.34
C LEU A 798 42.89 16.61 -25.00
N TYR A 799 43.00 16.42 -26.31
CA TYR A 799 42.24 15.39 -27.03
C TYR A 799 42.59 13.98 -26.55
N SER A 800 43.88 13.70 -26.33
CA SER A 800 44.33 12.41 -25.83
C SER A 800 43.78 12.09 -24.43
N GLU A 801 43.61 13.11 -23.58
CA GLU A 801 43.07 12.96 -22.21
C GLU A 801 41.55 12.69 -22.21
N ILE A 802 40.80 13.41 -23.05
CA ILE A 802 39.34 13.20 -23.19
C ILE A 802 39.03 11.81 -23.76
N ALA A 803 39.79 11.35 -24.75
CA ALA A 803 39.58 10.04 -25.35
C ALA A 803 39.75 8.90 -24.32
N SER A 804 40.79 8.97 -23.49
CA SER A 804 41.04 7.98 -22.43
C SER A 804 39.95 7.98 -21.34
N LEU A 805 39.43 9.16 -20.98
CA LEU A 805 38.36 9.26 -19.98
C LEU A 805 37.03 8.69 -20.50
N ASN A 806 36.70 8.92 -21.79
CA ASN A 806 35.48 8.40 -22.40
C ASN A 806 35.46 6.86 -22.43
N GLU A 807 36.56 6.21 -22.83
CA GLU A 807 36.64 4.74 -22.80
C GLU A 807 36.43 4.17 -21.39
N HIS A 808 36.98 4.83 -20.36
CA HIS A 808 36.81 4.41 -18.97
C HIS A 808 35.35 4.55 -18.50
N LEU A 809 34.67 5.63 -18.85
CA LEU A 809 33.27 5.87 -18.51
C LEU A 809 32.34 4.87 -19.21
N GLU A 810 32.54 4.59 -20.50
CA GLU A 810 31.74 3.62 -21.25
C GLU A 810 31.80 2.21 -20.64
N SER A 811 32.99 1.80 -20.17
CA SER A 811 33.18 0.52 -19.47
C SER A 811 32.36 0.42 -18.17
N ILE A 812 32.34 1.50 -17.37
CA ILE A 812 31.59 1.55 -16.11
C ILE A 812 30.08 1.52 -16.36
N VAL A 813 29.59 2.31 -17.32
CA VAL A 813 28.17 2.36 -17.66
C VAL A 813 27.67 1.00 -18.14
N THR A 814 28.43 0.33 -19.00
CA THR A 814 28.07 -1.00 -19.51
C THR A 814 27.97 -2.01 -18.37
N ARG A 815 28.99 -2.07 -17.48
CA ARG A 815 28.99 -2.99 -16.33
C ARG A 815 27.82 -2.74 -15.38
N ARG A 816 27.52 -1.47 -15.06
CA ARG A 816 26.39 -1.12 -14.18
C ARG A 816 25.04 -1.45 -14.81
N THR A 817 24.90 -1.25 -16.11
CA THR A 817 23.67 -1.60 -16.85
C THR A 817 23.42 -3.11 -16.80
N ASP A 818 24.46 -3.92 -16.95
CA ASP A 818 24.35 -5.39 -16.84
C ASP A 818 24.02 -5.87 -15.43
N GLU A 819 24.62 -5.26 -14.39
CA GLU A 819 24.30 -5.54 -12.98
C GLU A 819 22.82 -5.21 -12.67
N LEU A 820 22.34 -4.05 -13.13
CA LEU A 820 20.98 -3.58 -12.89
C LEU A 820 19.94 -4.47 -13.59
N ASN A 821 20.21 -4.86 -14.84
CA ASN A 821 19.32 -5.74 -15.60
C ASN A 821 19.19 -7.13 -14.94
N LYS A 822 20.28 -7.70 -14.43
CA LYS A 822 20.24 -8.98 -13.70
C LYS A 822 19.43 -8.88 -12.39
N ALA A 823 19.58 -7.78 -11.66
CA ALA A 823 18.82 -7.55 -10.42
C ALA A 823 17.32 -7.37 -10.71
N ASN A 824 16.95 -6.60 -11.74
CA ASN A 824 15.56 -6.37 -12.14
C ASN A 824 14.86 -7.68 -12.53
N ILE A 825 15.51 -8.53 -13.34
CA ILE A 825 14.96 -9.85 -13.73
C ILE A 825 14.67 -10.72 -12.49
N THR A 826 15.56 -10.68 -11.48
CA THR A 826 15.39 -11.45 -10.24
C THR A 826 14.24 -10.91 -9.39
N LEU A 827 14.13 -9.59 -9.25
CA LEU A 827 13.04 -8.94 -8.53
C LEU A 827 11.67 -9.20 -9.17
N GLU A 828 11.58 -9.11 -10.50
CA GLU A 828 10.35 -9.40 -11.23
C GLU A 828 9.86 -10.84 -11.01
N LYS A 829 10.77 -11.82 -10.98
CA LYS A 829 10.44 -13.22 -10.64
C LYS A 829 9.85 -13.33 -9.22
N ARG A 830 10.50 -12.70 -8.22
CA ARG A 830 10.04 -12.74 -6.82
C ARG A 830 8.66 -12.09 -6.63
N ILE A 831 8.40 -10.97 -7.31
CA ILE A 831 7.09 -10.31 -7.27
C ILE A 831 5.99 -11.23 -7.84
N LYS A 832 6.26 -11.93 -8.95
CA LYS A 832 5.31 -12.89 -9.52
C LYS A 832 5.00 -14.04 -8.54
N HIS A 833 6.01 -14.61 -7.88
CA HIS A 833 5.83 -15.66 -6.87
C HIS A 833 4.94 -15.20 -5.71
N LEU A 834 5.20 -14.00 -5.16
CA LEU A 834 4.40 -13.44 -4.06
C LEU A 834 2.96 -13.15 -4.48
N SER A 835 2.75 -12.64 -5.69
CA SER A 835 1.40 -12.37 -6.19
C SER A 835 0.59 -13.66 -6.38
N ALA A 836 1.23 -14.76 -6.81
CA ALA A 836 0.59 -16.05 -6.96
C ALA A 836 0.17 -16.63 -5.59
N LEU A 837 1.06 -16.60 -4.59
CA LEU A 837 0.74 -17.06 -3.23
C LEU A 837 -0.41 -16.26 -2.63
N ARG A 838 -0.38 -14.93 -2.74
CA ARG A 838 -1.48 -14.07 -2.25
C ARG A 838 -2.83 -14.40 -2.91
N SER A 839 -2.83 -14.73 -4.20
CA SER A 839 -4.06 -15.14 -4.89
C SER A 839 -4.62 -16.46 -4.34
N ILE A 840 -3.74 -17.40 -3.98
CA ILE A 840 -4.12 -18.66 -3.34
C ILE A 840 -4.69 -18.37 -1.95
N ASP A 841 -4.02 -17.56 -1.12
CA ASP A 841 -4.44 -17.21 0.24
C ASP A 841 -5.82 -16.54 0.28
N ILE A 842 -6.07 -15.58 -0.61
CA ILE A 842 -7.39 -14.93 -0.73
C ILE A 842 -8.46 -15.96 -1.11
N THR A 843 -8.15 -16.91 -1.99
CA THR A 843 -9.11 -17.96 -2.39
C THR A 843 -9.42 -18.90 -1.22
N ILE A 844 -8.41 -19.29 -0.44
CA ILE A 844 -8.57 -20.13 0.75
C ILE A 844 -9.45 -19.44 1.82
N THR A 845 -9.21 -18.15 2.07
CA THR A 845 -9.96 -17.40 3.11
C THR A 845 -11.38 -17.03 2.69
N SER A 846 -11.63 -16.92 1.39
CA SER A 846 -12.92 -16.48 0.82
C SER A 846 -13.87 -17.61 0.42
N SER A 847 -13.38 -18.84 0.28
CA SER A 847 -14.17 -19.98 -0.23
C SER A 847 -13.98 -21.23 0.63
N HIS A 848 -15.08 -21.95 0.88
CA HIS A 848 -15.05 -23.27 1.54
C HIS A 848 -15.12 -24.44 0.54
N ASP A 849 -15.03 -24.18 -0.77
CA ASP A 849 -15.03 -25.24 -1.80
C ASP A 849 -13.59 -25.65 -2.13
N LEU A 850 -13.17 -26.79 -1.56
CA LEU A 850 -11.84 -27.37 -1.81
C LEU A 850 -11.55 -27.55 -3.30
N ARG A 851 -12.54 -27.84 -4.14
CA ARG A 851 -12.30 -28.02 -5.59
C ARG A 851 -11.91 -26.71 -6.25
N LEU A 852 -12.53 -25.60 -5.87
CA LEU A 852 -12.20 -24.28 -6.40
C LEU A 852 -10.80 -23.85 -5.96
N ILE A 853 -10.48 -24.05 -4.68
CA ILE A 853 -9.16 -23.74 -4.11
C ILE A 853 -8.06 -24.51 -4.85
N LEU A 854 -8.22 -25.84 -4.97
CA LEU A 854 -7.25 -26.68 -5.66
C LEU A 854 -7.17 -26.38 -7.16
N TYR A 855 -8.26 -25.95 -7.79
CA TYR A 855 -8.26 -25.51 -9.19
C TYR A 855 -7.37 -24.27 -9.39
N VAL A 856 -7.51 -23.24 -8.54
CA VAL A 856 -6.70 -22.02 -8.59
C VAL A 856 -5.24 -22.35 -8.29
N LEU A 857 -4.99 -23.19 -7.28
CA LEU A 857 -3.64 -23.61 -6.91
C LEU A 857 -2.94 -24.33 -8.07
N LEU A 858 -3.61 -25.32 -8.68
CA LEU A 858 -3.04 -26.05 -9.81
C LEU A 858 -2.81 -25.16 -11.03
N GLU A 859 -3.62 -24.11 -11.25
CA GLU A 859 -3.32 -23.12 -12.29
C GLU A 859 -2.05 -22.34 -12.02
N GLN A 860 -1.82 -21.93 -10.77
CA GLN A 860 -0.58 -21.26 -10.41
C GLN A 860 0.63 -22.18 -10.60
N VAL A 861 0.50 -23.47 -10.28
CA VAL A 861 1.55 -24.47 -10.54
C VAL A 861 1.84 -24.58 -12.04
N LEU A 862 0.82 -24.74 -12.90
CA LEU A 862 1.05 -24.87 -14.35
C LEU A 862 1.64 -23.60 -14.97
N THR A 863 1.10 -22.43 -14.61
CA THR A 863 1.46 -21.15 -15.23
C THR A 863 2.80 -20.59 -14.74
N GLN A 864 3.08 -20.67 -13.43
CA GLN A 864 4.28 -20.07 -12.84
C GLN A 864 5.48 -21.02 -12.82
N LEU A 865 5.26 -22.32 -12.55
CA LEU A 865 6.34 -23.32 -12.52
C LEU A 865 6.61 -23.94 -13.89
N GLY A 866 5.79 -23.64 -14.91
CA GLY A 866 5.93 -24.17 -16.27
C GLY A 866 5.68 -25.67 -16.37
N ALA A 867 4.95 -26.23 -15.41
CA ALA A 867 4.64 -27.65 -15.37
C ALA A 867 3.66 -28.02 -16.50
N ASP A 868 3.86 -29.20 -17.06
CA ASP A 868 3.01 -29.76 -18.13
C ASP A 868 1.70 -30.34 -17.59
N ALA A 869 1.75 -30.86 -16.37
CA ALA A 869 0.61 -31.34 -15.61
C ALA A 869 0.93 -31.30 -14.12
N ALA A 870 -0.09 -31.18 -13.29
CA ALA A 870 0.04 -31.27 -11.84
C ALA A 870 -1.22 -31.88 -11.21
N ALA A 871 -1.06 -32.61 -10.12
CA ALA A 871 -2.14 -33.22 -9.38
C ALA A 871 -1.95 -33.06 -7.87
N VAL A 872 -3.06 -32.89 -7.17
CA VAL A 872 -3.12 -32.98 -5.72
C VAL A 872 -3.72 -34.31 -5.32
N VAL A 873 -3.00 -35.03 -4.49
CA VAL A 873 -3.31 -36.39 -4.06
C VAL A 873 -3.50 -36.37 -2.55
N GLN A 874 -4.68 -36.72 -2.05
CA GLN A 874 -4.95 -36.74 -0.63
C GLN A 874 -4.56 -38.09 -0.03
N LEU A 875 -3.96 -38.07 1.15
CA LEU A 875 -3.75 -39.27 1.94
C LEU A 875 -5.02 -39.58 2.73
N LYS A 876 -5.58 -40.77 2.55
CA LYS A 876 -6.66 -41.29 3.39
C LYS A 876 -6.04 -42.05 4.58
N PRO A 877 -6.14 -41.54 5.83
CA PRO A 877 -5.40 -42.08 6.97
C PRO A 877 -5.76 -43.54 7.29
N TYR A 878 -7.06 -43.87 7.25
CA TYR A 878 -7.57 -45.19 7.64
C TYR A 878 -7.21 -46.30 6.66
N THR A 879 -7.19 -45.99 5.35
CA THR A 879 -6.90 -46.97 4.30
C THR A 879 -5.45 -46.94 3.86
N GLN A 880 -4.66 -45.96 4.33
CA GLN A 880 -3.28 -45.70 3.91
C GLN A 880 -3.13 -45.63 2.38
N THR A 881 -4.15 -45.06 1.72
CA THR A 881 -4.21 -44.93 0.27
C THR A 881 -4.16 -43.47 -0.14
N LEU A 882 -3.44 -43.21 -1.22
CA LEU A 882 -3.34 -41.94 -1.89
C LEU A 882 -4.39 -41.88 -3.00
N GLU A 883 -5.27 -40.88 -2.93
CA GLU A 883 -6.36 -40.65 -3.89
C GLU A 883 -6.22 -39.27 -4.55
N THR A 884 -6.25 -39.21 -5.88
CA THR A 884 -6.20 -37.92 -6.59
C THR A 884 -7.51 -37.16 -6.39
N ILE A 885 -7.45 -35.97 -5.78
CA ILE A 885 -8.61 -35.12 -5.52
C ILE A 885 -8.74 -33.97 -6.52
N ALA A 886 -7.63 -33.55 -7.13
CA ALA A 886 -7.61 -32.57 -8.19
C ALA A 886 -6.43 -32.84 -9.14
N GLY A 887 -6.60 -32.54 -10.43
CA GLY A 887 -5.54 -32.73 -11.42
C GLY A 887 -5.78 -31.89 -12.66
N ARG A 888 -4.70 -31.40 -13.26
CA ARG A 888 -4.74 -30.49 -14.41
C ARG A 888 -3.55 -30.69 -15.33
N GLY A 889 -3.72 -30.43 -16.63
CA GLY A 889 -2.68 -30.58 -17.65
C GLY A 889 -2.46 -32.02 -18.18
N PHE A 890 -3.23 -33.00 -17.69
CA PHE A 890 -3.22 -34.38 -18.21
C PHE A 890 -3.98 -34.51 -19.55
N ARG A 891 -3.47 -35.33 -20.47
CA ARG A 891 -4.09 -35.63 -21.78
C ARG A 891 -5.14 -36.72 -21.68
N THR A 892 -5.08 -37.56 -20.64
CA THR A 892 -5.97 -38.68 -20.38
C THR A 892 -6.69 -38.50 -19.05
N SER A 893 -7.93 -38.99 -18.96
CA SER A 893 -8.73 -38.97 -17.73
C SER A 893 -8.45 -40.16 -16.80
N GLN A 894 -7.45 -41.00 -17.12
CA GLN A 894 -7.15 -42.20 -16.35
C GLN A 894 -6.35 -41.87 -15.07
N PHE A 895 -5.59 -40.77 -15.06
CA PHE A 895 -4.81 -40.35 -13.90
C PHE A 895 -5.65 -40.03 -12.66
N SER A 896 -6.84 -39.45 -12.82
CA SER A 896 -7.75 -39.08 -11.73
C SER A 896 -8.48 -40.26 -11.08
N LYS A 897 -8.42 -41.46 -11.67
CA LYS A 897 -9.08 -42.67 -11.16
C LYS A 897 -8.13 -43.61 -10.41
N THR A 898 -6.89 -43.17 -10.20
CA THR A 898 -5.83 -44.03 -9.63
C THR A 898 -5.85 -43.97 -8.10
N ARG A 899 -5.89 -45.14 -7.45
CA ARG A 899 -5.66 -45.29 -6.00
C ARG A 899 -4.31 -45.96 -5.78
N LEU A 900 -3.43 -45.35 -5.01
CA LEU A 900 -2.09 -45.84 -4.75
C LEU A 900 -1.91 -46.16 -3.27
N ARG A 901 -1.03 -47.12 -2.95
CA ARG A 901 -0.60 -47.37 -1.57
C ARG A 901 0.71 -46.63 -1.30
N LEU A 902 0.93 -46.24 -0.05
CA LEU A 902 2.14 -45.50 0.38
C LEU A 902 3.47 -46.19 0.05
N THR A 903 3.50 -47.52 -0.13
CA THR A 903 4.75 -48.27 -0.39
C THR A 903 5.00 -48.57 -1.87
N GLU A 904 4.11 -48.14 -2.77
CA GLU A 904 4.10 -48.61 -4.18
C GLU A 904 4.32 -47.50 -5.22
N SER A 905 4.60 -46.26 -4.80
CA SER A 905 4.76 -45.12 -5.71
C SER A 905 5.79 -44.09 -5.25
N TYR A 906 6.29 -43.28 -6.18
CA TYR A 906 7.15 -42.14 -5.84
C TYR A 906 6.44 -41.13 -4.93
N ALA A 907 5.13 -40.96 -5.11
CA ALA A 907 4.30 -40.17 -4.21
C ALA A 907 4.26 -40.79 -2.80
N GLY A 908 4.16 -42.11 -2.69
CA GLY A 908 4.21 -42.81 -1.41
C GLY A 908 5.55 -42.63 -0.70
N GLN A 909 6.65 -42.69 -1.45
CA GLN A 909 7.99 -42.43 -0.93
C GLN A 909 8.16 -40.99 -0.43
N ALA A 910 7.68 -39.99 -1.18
CA ALA A 910 7.70 -38.58 -0.77
C ALA A 910 6.88 -38.34 0.50
N ALA A 911 5.74 -39.03 0.65
CA ALA A 911 4.92 -38.96 1.85
C ALA A 911 5.62 -39.57 3.07
N TYR A 912 6.30 -40.71 2.89
CA TYR A 912 6.99 -41.42 3.96
C TYR A 912 8.28 -40.70 4.41
N GLU A 913 9.07 -40.21 3.46
CA GLU A 913 10.34 -39.52 3.73
C GLU A 913 10.15 -38.04 4.09
N GLN A 914 8.92 -37.51 3.95
CA GLN A 914 8.58 -36.09 4.18
C GLN A 914 9.53 -35.11 3.49
N ARG A 915 9.96 -35.45 2.27
CA ARG A 915 10.81 -34.60 1.44
C ARG A 915 10.41 -34.67 -0.02
N ILE A 916 10.85 -33.68 -0.78
CA ILE A 916 10.65 -33.65 -2.23
C ILE A 916 11.38 -34.84 -2.87
N ILE A 917 10.64 -35.64 -3.62
CA ILE A 917 11.20 -36.71 -4.48
C ILE A 917 11.23 -36.21 -5.91
N HIS A 918 12.43 -36.15 -6.49
CA HIS A 918 12.63 -35.77 -7.89
C HIS A 918 13.13 -36.96 -8.71
N VAL A 919 12.43 -37.25 -9.79
CA VAL A 919 12.86 -38.22 -10.80
C VAL A 919 13.19 -37.48 -12.09
N HIS A 920 14.47 -37.44 -12.43
CA HIS A 920 14.99 -36.72 -13.60
C HIS A 920 14.53 -37.33 -14.95
N ASP A 921 14.40 -38.65 -15.00
CA ASP A 921 14.05 -39.38 -16.23
C ASP A 921 13.23 -40.64 -15.91
N LEU A 922 11.90 -40.50 -15.96
CA LEU A 922 10.94 -41.57 -15.74
C LEU A 922 11.11 -42.76 -16.72
N THR A 923 11.76 -42.55 -17.87
CA THR A 923 11.98 -43.62 -18.86
C THR A 923 13.10 -44.58 -18.48
N LYS A 924 13.98 -44.17 -17.57
CA LYS A 924 15.16 -44.95 -17.15
C LYS A 924 15.02 -45.61 -15.79
N ASN A 925 14.05 -45.19 -14.98
CA ASN A 925 13.84 -45.70 -13.63
C ASN A 925 12.36 -46.09 -13.42
N PRO A 926 11.96 -47.32 -13.80
CA PRO A 926 10.56 -47.76 -13.75
C PRO A 926 10.20 -48.37 -12.37
N ASP A 927 10.64 -47.75 -11.27
CA ASP A 927 10.39 -48.28 -9.91
C ASP A 927 8.91 -48.15 -9.47
N GLU A 928 8.04 -47.53 -10.28
CA GLU A 928 6.59 -47.46 -10.05
C GLU A 928 5.78 -48.29 -11.08
N PRO A 929 5.65 -49.62 -10.88
CA PRO A 929 5.05 -50.53 -11.88
C PRO A 929 3.56 -50.27 -12.17
N ARG A 930 2.82 -49.59 -11.28
CA ARG A 930 1.38 -49.34 -11.43
C ARG A 930 1.03 -48.15 -12.32
N ARG A 931 1.85 -47.09 -12.32
CA ARG A 931 1.61 -45.87 -13.12
C ARG A 931 2.60 -45.69 -14.27
N ALA A 932 3.64 -46.51 -14.40
CA ALA A 932 4.61 -46.41 -15.48
C ALA A 932 3.96 -46.36 -16.88
N ALA A 933 2.97 -47.23 -17.15
CA ALA A 933 2.25 -47.23 -18.42
C ALA A 933 1.42 -45.95 -18.65
N LEU A 934 0.84 -45.38 -17.58
CA LEU A 934 0.08 -44.13 -17.63
C LEU A 934 1.00 -42.92 -17.85
N MET A 935 2.11 -42.84 -17.12
CA MET A 935 3.12 -41.79 -17.27
C MET A 935 3.72 -41.81 -18.68
N ALA A 936 3.98 -43.00 -19.23
CA ALA A 936 4.45 -43.17 -20.60
C ALA A 936 3.40 -42.75 -21.65
N ALA A 937 2.11 -43.06 -21.44
CA ALA A 937 1.03 -42.65 -22.32
C ALA A 937 0.81 -41.12 -22.34
N GLU A 938 1.07 -40.43 -21.23
CA GLU A 938 1.07 -38.96 -21.13
C GLU A 938 2.32 -38.30 -21.75
N GLY A 939 3.39 -39.08 -21.94
CA GLY A 939 4.68 -38.62 -22.41
C GLY A 939 5.51 -37.88 -21.35
N PHE A 940 5.30 -38.16 -20.06
CA PHE A 940 6.07 -37.53 -18.99
C PHE A 940 7.50 -38.07 -18.92
N ILE A 941 8.45 -37.17 -18.71
CA ILE A 941 9.90 -37.45 -18.64
C ILE A 941 10.44 -37.11 -17.25
N SER A 942 10.02 -36.01 -16.61
CA SER A 942 10.46 -35.65 -15.26
C SER A 942 9.28 -35.50 -14.29
N TYR A 943 9.52 -35.82 -13.02
CA TYR A 943 8.50 -35.85 -11.95
C TYR A 943 9.01 -35.27 -10.65
N TYR A 944 8.17 -34.46 -10.00
CA TYR A 944 8.36 -34.00 -8.62
C TYR A 944 7.16 -34.42 -7.76
N GLY A 945 7.43 -35.09 -6.65
CA GLY A 945 6.45 -35.40 -5.61
C GLY A 945 6.79 -34.60 -4.36
N VAL A 946 5.89 -33.72 -3.94
CA VAL A 946 6.09 -32.83 -2.78
C VAL A 946 5.06 -33.19 -1.71
N PRO A 947 5.48 -33.47 -0.47
CA PRO A 947 4.53 -33.75 0.61
C PRO A 947 3.75 -32.50 1.00
N LEU A 948 2.45 -32.64 1.21
CA LEU A 948 1.58 -31.60 1.74
C LEU A 948 1.50 -31.78 3.25
N VAL A 949 2.22 -30.95 4.01
CA VAL A 949 2.34 -31.07 5.47
C VAL A 949 1.62 -29.91 6.15
N ALA A 950 0.67 -30.22 7.03
CA ALA A 950 -0.01 -29.24 7.90
C ALA A 950 -0.12 -29.82 9.31
N GLY A 951 0.17 -29.01 10.34
CA GLY A 951 0.18 -29.45 11.74
C GLY A 951 1.15 -30.62 12.01
N GLY A 952 2.25 -30.69 11.27
CA GLY A 952 3.23 -31.80 11.36
C GLY A 952 2.77 -33.13 10.72
N GLN A 953 1.57 -33.18 10.14
CA GLN A 953 1.01 -34.37 9.50
C GLN A 953 0.98 -34.23 7.98
N VAL A 954 1.28 -35.32 7.27
CA VAL A 954 1.15 -35.38 5.81
C VAL A 954 -0.32 -35.54 5.45
N LYS A 955 -0.92 -34.49 4.89
CA LYS A 955 -2.32 -34.48 4.42
C LYS A 955 -2.45 -35.04 3.00
N GLY A 956 -1.36 -35.05 2.23
CA GLY A 956 -1.36 -35.49 0.84
C GLY A 956 -0.05 -35.18 0.15
N LEU A 957 -0.09 -35.13 -1.19
CA LEU A 957 1.03 -34.76 -2.06
C LEU A 957 0.60 -33.85 -3.19
N LEU A 958 1.50 -32.96 -3.59
CA LEU A 958 1.47 -32.26 -4.86
C LEU A 958 2.43 -32.97 -5.81
N GLU A 959 1.87 -33.56 -6.87
CA GLU A 959 2.61 -34.18 -7.96
C GLU A 959 2.73 -33.19 -9.12
N VAL A 960 3.94 -32.97 -9.62
CA VAL A 960 4.24 -32.06 -10.73
C VAL A 960 5.00 -32.81 -11.82
N PHE A 961 4.54 -32.69 -13.07
CA PHE A 961 5.02 -33.47 -14.20
C PHE A 961 5.51 -32.58 -15.34
N PHE A 962 6.55 -33.05 -16.03
CA PHE A 962 7.12 -32.43 -17.23
C PHE A 962 7.26 -33.46 -18.35
N ARG A 963 6.91 -33.08 -19.58
CA ARG A 963 7.08 -33.89 -20.81
C ARG A 963 8.44 -33.66 -21.48
N SER A 964 9.27 -32.84 -20.85
CA SER A 964 10.67 -32.60 -21.19
C SER A 964 11.54 -32.90 -19.98
N ARG A 965 12.86 -33.04 -20.18
CA ARG A 965 13.78 -33.11 -19.05
C ARG A 965 13.81 -31.77 -18.33
N PHE A 966 13.43 -31.76 -17.07
CA PHE A 966 13.38 -30.55 -16.26
C PHE A 966 14.13 -30.73 -14.94
N LYS A 967 14.88 -29.69 -14.55
CA LYS A 967 15.53 -29.57 -13.26
C LYS A 967 15.37 -28.13 -12.77
N GLY A 968 14.59 -27.95 -11.70
CA GLY A 968 14.41 -26.68 -11.01
C GLY A 968 15.74 -26.14 -10.46
N ASP A 969 15.82 -24.81 -10.40
CA ASP A 969 16.81 -24.11 -9.60
C ASP A 969 16.28 -23.90 -8.16
N LYS A 970 17.11 -23.32 -7.29
CA LYS A 970 16.75 -23.14 -5.88
C LYS A 970 15.49 -22.29 -5.70
N ASP A 971 15.33 -21.24 -6.50
CA ASP A 971 14.16 -20.34 -6.43
C ASP A 971 12.88 -21.09 -6.84
N TRP A 972 12.98 -22.02 -7.79
CA TRP A 972 11.88 -22.89 -8.20
C TRP A 972 11.48 -23.87 -7.09
N ASP A 973 12.45 -24.51 -6.43
CA ASP A 973 12.20 -25.44 -5.31
C ASP A 973 11.54 -24.72 -4.11
N GLU A 974 12.03 -23.53 -3.74
CA GLU A 974 11.47 -22.71 -2.65
C GLU A 974 10.01 -22.31 -2.94
N PHE A 975 9.70 -21.95 -4.18
CA PHE A 975 8.34 -21.57 -4.57
C PHE A 975 7.38 -22.77 -4.63
N LEU A 976 7.86 -23.92 -5.11
CA LEU A 976 7.10 -25.16 -5.11
C LEU A 976 6.74 -25.60 -3.68
N ASP A 977 7.67 -25.52 -2.75
CA ASP A 977 7.44 -25.84 -1.33
C ASP A 977 6.42 -24.89 -0.69
N ALA A 978 6.48 -23.60 -1.00
CA ALA A 978 5.51 -22.61 -0.53
C ALA A 978 4.09 -22.90 -1.04
N ILE A 979 3.92 -23.28 -2.31
CA ILE A 979 2.62 -23.69 -2.86
C ILE A 979 2.13 -24.98 -2.18
N ALA A 980 3.01 -25.94 -1.93
CA ALA A 980 2.67 -27.18 -1.22
C ALA A 980 2.18 -26.88 0.21
N GLY A 981 2.84 -25.97 0.93
CA GLY A 981 2.37 -25.52 2.24
C GLY A 981 0.93 -24.95 2.18
N GLN A 982 0.64 -24.11 1.20
CA GLN A 982 -0.72 -23.55 1.02
C GLN A 982 -1.76 -24.62 0.65
N ALA A 983 -1.39 -25.58 -0.20
CA ALA A 983 -2.27 -26.71 -0.52
C ALA A 983 -2.59 -27.55 0.72
N ALA A 984 -1.60 -27.77 1.58
CA ALA A 984 -1.76 -28.52 2.82
C ALA A 984 -2.72 -27.82 3.78
N ILE A 985 -2.56 -26.50 3.97
CA ILE A 985 -3.43 -25.68 4.81
C ILE A 985 -4.88 -25.70 4.30
N ALA A 986 -5.07 -25.58 2.98
CA ALA A 986 -6.41 -25.62 2.37
C ALA A 986 -7.15 -26.95 2.61
N ILE A 987 -6.43 -28.07 2.44
CA ILE A 987 -6.98 -29.42 2.68
C ILE A 987 -7.33 -29.59 4.15
N ASP A 988 -6.43 -29.17 5.05
CA ASP A 988 -6.61 -29.33 6.50
C ASP A 988 -7.79 -28.50 7.01
N SER A 989 -7.88 -27.23 6.64
CA SER A 989 -8.97 -26.33 7.00
C SER A 989 -10.34 -26.85 6.52
N THR A 990 -10.43 -27.32 5.28
CA THR A 990 -11.70 -27.88 4.77
C THR A 990 -12.07 -29.17 5.49
N THR A 991 -11.09 -30.05 5.75
CA THR A 991 -11.33 -31.31 6.46
C THR A 991 -11.83 -31.06 7.88
N MET A 992 -11.20 -30.14 8.61
CA MET A 992 -11.63 -29.73 9.96
C MET A 992 -13.04 -29.18 9.97
N PHE A 993 -13.39 -28.35 8.99
CA PHE A 993 -14.74 -27.80 8.88
C PHE A 993 -15.81 -28.88 8.64
N GLU A 994 -15.53 -29.84 7.74
CA GLU A 994 -16.43 -30.97 7.48
C GLU A 994 -16.60 -31.87 8.72
N GLU A 995 -15.51 -32.16 9.44
CA GLU A 995 -15.54 -32.95 10.68
C GLU A 995 -16.36 -32.25 11.78
N LEU A 996 -16.19 -30.94 11.94
CA LEU A 996 -16.98 -30.14 12.88
C LEU A 996 -18.48 -30.17 12.55
N GLN A 997 -18.83 -30.00 11.27
CA GLN A 997 -20.23 -30.07 10.84
C GLN A 997 -20.84 -31.45 11.09
N ARG A 998 -20.11 -32.53 10.78
CA ARG A 998 -20.58 -33.89 11.04
C ARG A 998 -20.79 -34.12 12.53
N ALA A 999 -19.81 -33.77 13.37
CA ALA A 999 -19.90 -33.92 14.82
C ALA A 999 -21.10 -33.16 15.39
N ASN A 1000 -21.34 -31.93 14.94
CA ASN A 1000 -22.50 -31.15 15.37
C ASN A 1000 -23.84 -31.80 14.94
N SER A 1001 -23.91 -32.33 13.71
CA SER A 1001 -25.10 -33.05 13.24
C SER A 1001 -25.36 -34.34 14.02
N GLU A 1002 -24.32 -35.11 14.33
CA GLU A 1002 -24.44 -36.33 15.14
C GLU A 1002 -24.91 -36.01 16.56
N LEU A 1003 -24.41 -34.91 17.14
CA LEU A 1003 -24.80 -34.45 18.45
C LEU A 1003 -26.27 -34.00 18.52
N ILE A 1004 -26.76 -33.27 17.50
CA ILE A 1004 -28.18 -32.90 17.39
C ILE A 1004 -29.06 -34.16 17.31
N GLN A 1005 -28.69 -35.15 16.47
CA GLN A 1005 -29.44 -36.41 16.35
C GLN A 1005 -29.46 -37.20 17.67
N ALA A 1006 -28.32 -37.26 18.38
CA ALA A 1006 -28.24 -37.92 19.67
C ALA A 1006 -29.15 -37.27 20.72
N TYR A 1007 -29.25 -35.93 20.72
CA TYR A 1007 -30.18 -35.23 21.61
C TYR A 1007 -31.65 -35.51 21.27
N ASP A 1008 -32.03 -35.46 20.00
CA ASP A 1008 -33.42 -35.76 19.61
C ASP A 1008 -33.81 -37.21 19.95
N ALA A 1009 -32.92 -38.19 19.74
CA ALA A 1009 -33.14 -39.58 20.13
C ALA A 1009 -33.27 -39.74 21.66
N THR A 1010 -32.52 -38.96 22.44
CA THR A 1010 -32.61 -38.97 23.91
C THR A 1010 -33.96 -38.42 24.39
N ILE A 1011 -34.44 -37.34 23.77
CA ILE A 1011 -35.75 -36.73 24.08
C ILE A 1011 -36.89 -37.70 23.79
N GLU A 1012 -36.85 -38.37 22.64
CA GLU A 1012 -37.81 -39.43 22.30
C GLU A 1012 -37.73 -40.60 23.29
N GLY A 1013 -36.52 -40.98 23.72
CA GLY A 1013 -36.32 -41.97 24.78
C GLY A 1013 -36.99 -41.61 26.11
N TRP A 1014 -36.90 -40.35 26.54
CA TRP A 1014 -37.56 -39.87 27.76
C TRP A 1014 -39.08 -39.85 27.65
N SER A 1015 -39.60 -39.43 26.50
CA SER A 1015 -41.02 -39.46 26.18
C SER A 1015 -41.57 -40.90 26.25
N ASN A 1016 -40.90 -41.86 25.61
CA ASN A 1016 -41.28 -43.27 25.66
C ASN A 1016 -41.21 -43.87 27.09
N ALA A 1017 -40.21 -43.47 27.89
CA ALA A 1017 -40.08 -43.95 29.27
C ALA A 1017 -41.23 -43.46 30.16
N LEU A 1018 -41.72 -42.25 29.92
CA LEU A 1018 -42.89 -41.71 30.60
C LEU A 1018 -44.18 -42.46 30.20
N ASP A 1019 -44.41 -42.65 28.90
CA ASP A 1019 -45.60 -43.36 28.38
C ASP A 1019 -45.71 -44.77 29.00
N LEU A 1020 -44.58 -45.49 29.14
CA LEU A 1020 -44.52 -46.79 29.80
C LEU A 1020 -44.94 -46.75 31.28
N ARG A 1021 -44.70 -45.63 31.97
CA ARG A 1021 -45.03 -45.47 33.40
C ARG A 1021 -46.47 -44.99 33.60
N ASP A 1022 -46.94 -44.03 32.80
CA ASP A 1022 -48.25 -43.39 32.95
C ASP A 1022 -49.42 -44.25 32.43
N GLN A 1023 -49.13 -45.34 31.70
CA GLN A 1023 -50.13 -46.21 31.06
C GLN A 1023 -51.11 -45.48 30.12
N GLU A 1024 -50.70 -44.32 29.58
CA GLU A 1024 -51.41 -43.65 28.50
C GLU A 1024 -51.45 -44.55 27.24
N THR A 1025 -52.42 -44.33 26.35
CA THR A 1025 -52.62 -45.21 25.18
C THR A 1025 -51.38 -45.20 24.28
N GLU A 1026 -50.92 -46.37 23.85
CA GLU A 1026 -49.72 -46.52 23.00
C GLU A 1026 -49.79 -45.57 21.78
N GLY A 1027 -48.78 -44.70 21.65
CA GLY A 1027 -48.66 -43.74 20.55
C GLY A 1027 -49.41 -42.42 20.70
N HIS A 1028 -50.05 -42.11 21.84
CA HIS A 1028 -50.70 -40.81 22.10
C HIS A 1028 -49.73 -39.63 21.92
N THR A 1029 -48.59 -39.68 22.61
CA THR A 1029 -47.61 -38.58 22.62
C THR A 1029 -47.07 -38.26 21.21
N LEU A 1030 -46.88 -39.28 20.37
CA LEU A 1030 -46.48 -39.11 18.97
C LEU A 1030 -47.61 -38.50 18.10
N ARG A 1031 -48.85 -38.98 18.23
CA ARG A 1031 -50.00 -38.46 17.46
C ARG A 1031 -50.27 -37.00 17.77
N VAL A 1032 -50.27 -36.62 19.05
CA VAL A 1032 -50.46 -35.23 19.48
C VAL A 1032 -49.30 -34.37 18.97
N THR A 1033 -48.06 -34.85 19.06
CA THR A 1033 -46.88 -34.14 18.54
C THR A 1033 -46.98 -33.86 17.04
N GLU A 1034 -47.25 -34.89 16.23
CA GLU A 1034 -47.34 -34.73 14.76
C GLU A 1034 -48.46 -33.77 14.36
N MET A 1035 -49.63 -33.91 14.98
CA MET A 1035 -50.77 -33.05 14.68
C MET A 1035 -50.54 -31.61 15.16
N THR A 1036 -49.87 -31.40 16.29
CA THR A 1036 -49.49 -30.06 16.77
C THR A 1036 -48.50 -29.38 15.82
N VAL A 1037 -47.52 -30.12 15.29
CA VAL A 1037 -46.57 -29.58 14.29
C VAL A 1037 -47.29 -29.21 12.99
N ARG A 1038 -48.22 -30.04 12.51
CA ARG A 1038 -49.03 -29.72 11.31
C ARG A 1038 -49.90 -28.49 11.51
N LEU A 1039 -50.50 -28.34 12.68
CA LEU A 1039 -51.28 -27.16 13.02
C LEU A 1039 -50.40 -25.90 13.13
N ALA A 1040 -49.21 -26.02 13.72
CA ALA A 1040 -48.23 -24.94 13.79
C ALA A 1040 -47.76 -24.48 12.41
N GLN A 1041 -47.54 -25.42 11.48
CA GLN A 1041 -47.25 -25.12 10.07
C GLN A 1041 -48.40 -24.37 9.40
N ALA A 1042 -49.65 -24.82 9.58
CA ALA A 1042 -50.82 -24.15 9.02
C ALA A 1042 -51.05 -22.73 9.60
N MET A 1043 -50.55 -22.48 10.80
CA MET A 1043 -50.56 -21.18 11.50
C MET A 1043 -49.37 -20.27 11.12
N GLY A 1044 -48.46 -20.72 10.25
CA GLY A 1044 -47.36 -19.92 9.71
C GLY A 1044 -46.12 -19.81 10.61
N MET A 1045 -45.88 -20.76 11.52
CA MET A 1045 -44.66 -20.81 12.33
C MET A 1045 -43.43 -21.17 11.48
N SER A 1046 -42.25 -20.64 11.85
CA SER A 1046 -41.01 -20.87 11.10
C SER A 1046 -40.45 -22.29 11.31
N ASP A 1047 -39.68 -22.83 10.35
CA ASP A 1047 -39.07 -24.15 10.48
C ASP A 1047 -38.18 -24.30 11.73
N ALA A 1048 -37.54 -23.21 12.16
CA ALA A 1048 -36.75 -23.18 13.40
C ALA A 1048 -37.64 -23.35 14.65
N ASP A 1049 -38.80 -22.69 14.68
CA ASP A 1049 -39.75 -22.79 15.80
C ASP A 1049 -40.44 -24.16 15.85
N LEU A 1050 -40.69 -24.79 14.68
CA LEU A 1050 -41.33 -26.11 14.60
C LEU A 1050 -40.52 -27.20 15.32
N VAL A 1051 -39.19 -27.11 15.32
CA VAL A 1051 -38.33 -28.04 16.06
C VAL A 1051 -38.63 -27.97 17.55
N HIS A 1052 -38.83 -26.77 18.08
CA HIS A 1052 -39.14 -26.54 19.49
C HIS A 1052 -40.58 -26.90 19.85
N VAL A 1053 -41.53 -26.64 18.95
CA VAL A 1053 -42.92 -27.14 19.08
C VAL A 1053 -42.93 -28.67 19.17
N ARG A 1054 -42.18 -29.35 18.30
CA ARG A 1054 -42.07 -30.81 18.31
C ARG A 1054 -41.49 -31.32 19.64
N ARG A 1055 -40.37 -30.76 20.09
CA ARG A 1055 -39.72 -31.17 21.36
C ARG A 1055 -40.60 -30.89 22.57
N GLY A 1056 -41.28 -29.73 22.60
CA GLY A 1056 -42.17 -29.34 23.68
C GLY A 1056 -43.40 -30.25 23.75
N ALA A 1057 -43.96 -30.63 22.60
CA ALA A 1057 -45.06 -31.59 22.52
C ALA A 1057 -44.66 -33.01 22.97
N LEU A 1058 -43.47 -33.49 22.61
CA LEU A 1058 -42.96 -34.79 23.08
C LEU A 1058 -42.77 -34.85 24.59
N LEU A 1059 -42.42 -33.71 25.20
CA LEU A 1059 -42.08 -33.59 26.61
C LEU A 1059 -43.20 -32.98 27.47
N HIS A 1060 -44.40 -32.77 26.92
CA HIS A 1060 -45.45 -31.98 27.58
C HIS A 1060 -45.78 -32.49 28.99
N ASP A 1061 -45.80 -33.81 29.15
CA ASP A 1061 -46.14 -34.49 30.40
C ASP A 1061 -44.92 -34.98 31.20
N ILE A 1062 -43.68 -34.65 30.81
CA ILE A 1062 -42.48 -35.20 31.46
C ILE A 1062 -42.43 -34.95 32.98
N GLY A 1063 -43.05 -33.87 33.45
CA GLY A 1063 -43.15 -33.56 34.87
C GLY A 1063 -44.03 -34.52 35.68
N LYS A 1064 -44.87 -35.35 35.03
CA LYS A 1064 -45.56 -36.47 35.69
C LYS A 1064 -44.57 -37.46 36.31
N MET A 1065 -43.30 -37.47 35.84
CA MET A 1065 -42.23 -38.23 36.48
C MET A 1065 -42.05 -37.92 37.96
N ALA A 1066 -42.36 -36.70 38.41
CA ALA A 1066 -42.25 -36.30 39.81
C ALA A 1066 -43.55 -36.50 40.62
N ILE A 1067 -44.63 -37.01 40.00
CA ILE A 1067 -45.88 -37.30 40.69
C ILE A 1067 -45.79 -38.67 41.39
N PRO A 1068 -46.17 -38.79 42.67
CA PRO A 1068 -46.17 -40.07 43.38
C PRO A 1068 -47.12 -41.10 42.74
N ASP A 1069 -46.70 -42.37 42.68
CA ASP A 1069 -47.48 -43.45 42.05
C ASP A 1069 -48.88 -43.64 42.65
N GLN A 1070 -49.04 -43.37 43.95
CA GLN A 1070 -50.33 -43.46 44.64
C GLN A 1070 -51.37 -42.45 44.11
N ILE A 1071 -50.90 -41.38 43.46
CA ILE A 1071 -51.71 -40.35 42.82
C ILE A 1071 -51.79 -40.62 41.31
N LEU A 1072 -50.64 -40.86 40.66
CA LEU A 1072 -50.55 -41.05 39.21
C LEU A 1072 -51.33 -42.29 38.73
N LEU A 1073 -51.21 -43.43 39.43
CA LEU A 1073 -51.79 -44.72 39.04
C LEU A 1073 -53.10 -45.03 39.78
N LYS A 1074 -53.75 -44.03 40.38
CA LYS A 1074 -54.94 -44.23 41.20
C LYS A 1074 -56.16 -44.63 40.33
N PRO A 1075 -56.85 -45.74 40.61
CA PRO A 1075 -57.99 -46.20 39.79
C PRO A 1075 -59.33 -45.50 40.12
N ASN A 1076 -59.36 -44.55 41.06
CA ASN A 1076 -60.53 -43.81 41.52
C ASN A 1076 -60.27 -42.29 41.43
N PRO A 1077 -61.31 -41.42 41.38
CA PRO A 1077 -61.13 -39.98 41.30
C PRO A 1077 -60.19 -39.42 42.37
N LEU A 1078 -59.32 -38.48 41.99
CA LEU A 1078 -58.41 -37.79 42.90
C LEU A 1078 -59.18 -36.89 43.88
N THR A 1079 -58.74 -36.83 45.13
CA THR A 1079 -59.26 -35.86 46.12
C THR A 1079 -58.77 -34.45 45.79
N PRO A 1080 -59.36 -33.39 46.38
CA PRO A 1080 -58.89 -32.02 46.17
C PRO A 1080 -57.39 -31.83 46.48
N GLU A 1081 -56.89 -32.46 47.54
CA GLU A 1081 -55.49 -32.39 47.96
C GLU A 1081 -54.57 -33.14 46.98
N GLU A 1082 -55.00 -34.29 46.46
CA GLU A 1082 -54.26 -35.04 45.43
C GLU A 1082 -54.23 -34.26 44.09
N TRP A 1083 -55.31 -33.55 43.77
CA TRP A 1083 -55.37 -32.66 42.61
C TRP A 1083 -54.40 -31.48 42.71
N GLU A 1084 -54.17 -30.92 43.91
CA GLU A 1084 -53.14 -29.89 44.11
C GLU A 1084 -51.74 -30.41 43.79
N ILE A 1085 -51.47 -31.69 44.06
CA ILE A 1085 -50.19 -32.32 43.71
C ILE A 1085 -50.12 -32.61 42.21
N MET A 1086 -51.18 -33.15 41.61
CA MET A 1086 -51.23 -33.45 40.17
C MET A 1086 -51.02 -32.20 39.31
N ARG A 1087 -51.57 -31.05 39.71
CA ARG A 1087 -51.40 -29.76 39.01
C ARG A 1087 -49.97 -29.21 39.04
N LYS A 1088 -49.06 -29.81 39.78
CA LYS A 1088 -47.64 -29.42 39.80
C LYS A 1088 -46.84 -30.04 38.65
N HIS A 1089 -47.36 -31.00 37.90
CA HIS A 1089 -46.56 -31.62 36.84
C HIS A 1089 -46.08 -30.64 35.75
N PRO A 1090 -46.78 -29.54 35.36
CA PRO A 1090 -46.21 -28.56 34.47
C PRO A 1090 -45.03 -27.81 35.13
N GLN A 1091 -45.13 -27.50 36.42
CA GLN A 1091 -44.04 -26.89 37.18
C GLN A 1091 -42.85 -27.84 37.27
N TYR A 1092 -43.06 -29.13 37.53
CA TYR A 1092 -41.97 -30.12 37.55
C TYR A 1092 -41.35 -30.32 36.15
N ALA A 1093 -42.14 -30.23 35.09
CA ALA A 1093 -41.62 -30.23 33.72
C ALA A 1093 -40.75 -29.00 33.49
N TYR A 1094 -41.19 -27.81 33.93
CA TYR A 1094 -40.40 -26.59 33.86
C TYR A 1094 -39.11 -26.70 34.69
N ASP A 1095 -39.18 -27.13 35.94
CA ASP A 1095 -38.03 -27.26 36.84
C ASP A 1095 -36.99 -28.24 36.28
N LEU A 1096 -37.44 -29.34 35.68
CA LEU A 1096 -36.56 -30.32 35.03
C LEU A 1096 -35.94 -29.74 33.75
N LEU A 1097 -36.76 -29.25 32.83
CA LEU A 1097 -36.33 -28.88 31.47
C LEU A 1097 -35.62 -27.52 31.44
N SER A 1098 -35.91 -26.60 32.36
CA SER A 1098 -35.24 -25.29 32.47
C SER A 1098 -33.79 -25.38 32.92
N THR A 1099 -33.34 -26.54 33.41
CA THR A 1099 -31.91 -26.76 33.69
C THR A 1099 -31.10 -27.13 32.44
N ILE A 1100 -31.79 -27.45 31.33
CA ILE A 1100 -31.18 -27.90 30.07
C ILE A 1100 -31.35 -26.79 29.02
N SER A 1101 -30.28 -26.01 28.79
CA SER A 1101 -30.32 -24.84 27.89
C SER A 1101 -30.84 -25.14 26.48
N PHE A 1102 -30.55 -26.33 25.95
CA PHE A 1102 -31.02 -26.79 24.64
C PHE A 1102 -32.56 -26.91 24.54
N LEU A 1103 -33.26 -27.09 25.66
CA LEU A 1103 -34.70 -27.30 25.73
C LEU A 1103 -35.48 -26.04 26.13
N HIS A 1104 -34.80 -24.94 26.48
CA HIS A 1104 -35.47 -23.69 26.86
C HIS A 1104 -36.52 -23.20 25.86
N PRO A 1105 -36.25 -23.16 24.54
CA PRO A 1105 -37.24 -22.66 23.59
C PRO A 1105 -38.44 -23.61 23.42
N ALA A 1106 -38.35 -24.84 23.94
CA ALA A 1106 -39.42 -25.84 23.90
C ALA A 1106 -40.29 -25.86 25.17
N LEU A 1107 -40.00 -25.02 26.18
CA LEU A 1107 -40.70 -25.00 27.48
C LEU A 1107 -42.16 -24.55 27.41
N ASP A 1108 -42.52 -23.81 26.36
CA ASP A 1108 -43.85 -23.22 26.24
C ASP A 1108 -44.97 -24.27 26.35
N ILE A 1109 -44.80 -25.43 25.72
CA ILE A 1109 -45.81 -26.50 25.76
C ILE A 1109 -45.82 -27.21 27.13
N PRO A 1110 -44.72 -27.80 27.63
CA PRO A 1110 -44.73 -28.51 28.91
C PRO A 1110 -45.20 -27.66 30.09
N TYR A 1111 -44.91 -26.35 30.08
CA TYR A 1111 -45.29 -25.49 31.19
C TYR A 1111 -46.71 -24.92 31.07
N TYR A 1112 -47.21 -24.60 29.86
CA TYR A 1112 -48.47 -23.87 29.68
C TYR A 1112 -49.60 -24.66 29.00
N HIS A 1113 -49.43 -25.95 28.67
CA HIS A 1113 -50.46 -26.73 27.96
C HIS A 1113 -51.79 -26.89 28.71
N HIS A 1114 -51.84 -26.60 30.01
CA HIS A 1114 -53.07 -26.60 30.82
C HIS A 1114 -53.66 -25.21 31.10
N GLU A 1115 -53.08 -24.16 30.51
CA GLU A 1115 -53.68 -22.83 30.53
C GLU A 1115 -54.94 -22.79 29.67
N LYS A 1116 -55.91 -21.97 30.07
CA LYS A 1116 -57.21 -21.84 29.38
C LYS A 1116 -57.41 -20.43 28.89
N TRP A 1117 -58.01 -20.28 27.72
CA TRP A 1117 -58.20 -18.98 27.07
C TRP A 1117 -58.89 -17.92 27.97
N ASP A 1118 -59.81 -18.34 28.83
CA ASP A 1118 -60.54 -17.48 29.78
C ASP A 1118 -59.76 -17.08 31.05
N GLY A 1119 -58.60 -17.70 31.30
CA GLY A 1119 -57.77 -17.51 32.49
C GLY A 1119 -58.08 -18.47 33.65
N SER A 1120 -58.93 -19.48 33.46
CA SER A 1120 -59.27 -20.47 34.50
C SER A 1120 -58.33 -21.70 34.53
N GLY A 1121 -57.25 -21.67 33.75
CA GLY A 1121 -56.24 -22.72 33.66
C GLY A 1121 -55.16 -22.67 34.75
N TYR A 1122 -54.14 -23.52 34.59
CA TYR A 1122 -52.98 -23.60 35.48
C TYR A 1122 -51.72 -23.87 34.63
N PRO A 1123 -50.49 -23.59 35.14
CA PRO A 1123 -50.12 -23.19 36.50
C PRO A 1123 -50.16 -21.69 36.82
N SER A 1124 -50.16 -20.80 35.82
CA SER A 1124 -50.01 -19.35 35.96
C SER A 1124 -51.32 -18.56 35.77
N GLY A 1125 -52.39 -19.18 35.27
CA GLY A 1125 -53.70 -18.54 35.10
C GLY A 1125 -53.69 -17.48 33.98
N LEU A 1126 -52.92 -17.74 32.92
CA LEU A 1126 -52.75 -16.81 31.79
C LEU A 1126 -54.03 -16.71 30.96
N LYS A 1127 -54.31 -15.51 30.43
CA LYS A 1127 -55.55 -15.24 29.67
C LYS A 1127 -55.28 -14.81 28.24
N GLY A 1128 -56.04 -15.38 27.30
CA GLY A 1128 -55.99 -15.03 25.89
C GLY A 1128 -54.60 -15.21 25.28
N SER A 1129 -54.11 -14.19 24.58
CA SER A 1129 -52.80 -14.19 23.92
C SER A 1129 -51.60 -14.12 24.88
N GLN A 1130 -51.81 -14.07 26.20
CA GLN A 1130 -50.73 -14.24 27.17
C GLN A 1130 -50.19 -15.67 27.18
N ILE A 1131 -51.02 -16.64 26.77
CA ILE A 1131 -50.61 -18.03 26.60
C ILE A 1131 -49.76 -18.13 25.32
N PRO A 1132 -48.55 -18.71 25.37
CA PRO A 1132 -47.74 -18.89 24.17
C PRO A 1132 -48.49 -19.61 23.06
N LEU A 1133 -48.22 -19.23 21.80
CA LEU A 1133 -48.95 -19.80 20.66
C LEU A 1133 -48.81 -21.32 20.62
N ALA A 1134 -47.59 -21.85 20.77
CA ALA A 1134 -47.30 -23.28 20.78
C ALA A 1134 -48.18 -24.07 21.78
N ALA A 1135 -48.36 -23.55 23.00
CA ALA A 1135 -49.21 -24.15 24.02
C ALA A 1135 -50.71 -24.10 23.66
N ARG A 1136 -51.19 -22.99 23.07
CA ARG A 1136 -52.56 -22.86 22.58
C ARG A 1136 -52.88 -23.86 21.46
N LEU A 1137 -51.92 -24.09 20.55
CA LEU A 1137 -52.03 -25.10 19.50
C LEU A 1137 -52.10 -26.50 20.10
N PHE A 1138 -51.14 -26.83 20.97
CA PHE A 1138 -51.05 -28.14 21.60
C PHE A 1138 -52.31 -28.50 22.41
N ALA A 1139 -52.83 -27.58 23.23
CA ALA A 1139 -54.00 -27.83 24.09
C ALA A 1139 -55.26 -28.27 23.30
N VAL A 1140 -55.46 -27.74 22.09
CA VAL A 1140 -56.57 -28.15 21.21
C VAL A 1140 -56.36 -29.57 20.70
N VAL A 1141 -55.14 -29.89 20.29
CA VAL A 1141 -54.76 -31.20 19.74
C VAL A 1141 -54.80 -32.28 20.82
N ASP A 1142 -54.31 -31.99 22.03
CA ASP A 1142 -54.29 -32.93 23.15
C ASP A 1142 -55.71 -33.33 23.57
N VAL A 1143 -56.62 -32.36 23.74
CA VAL A 1143 -58.02 -32.65 24.06
C VAL A 1143 -58.74 -33.38 22.92
N TRP A 1144 -58.40 -33.06 21.66
CA TRP A 1144 -58.91 -33.80 20.51
C TRP A 1144 -58.49 -35.27 20.54
N ASP A 1145 -57.19 -35.57 20.68
CA ASP A 1145 -56.70 -36.96 20.71
C ASP A 1145 -57.28 -37.70 21.93
N ALA A 1146 -57.34 -37.05 23.09
CA ALA A 1146 -57.93 -37.63 24.29
C ALA A 1146 -59.40 -38.04 24.12
N LEU A 1147 -60.20 -37.28 23.36
CA LEU A 1147 -61.63 -37.57 23.11
C LEU A 1147 -61.86 -38.53 21.93
N SER A 1148 -60.98 -38.52 20.93
CA SER A 1148 -61.08 -39.32 19.71
C SER A 1148 -60.36 -40.68 19.78
N SER A 1149 -59.62 -40.94 20.86
CA SER A 1149 -58.97 -42.22 21.13
C SER A 1149 -59.69 -43.05 22.21
N ASP A 1150 -59.65 -44.38 22.08
CA ASP A 1150 -60.17 -45.30 23.08
C ASP A 1150 -59.32 -45.27 24.35
N ARG A 1151 -59.92 -44.97 25.51
CA ARG A 1151 -59.25 -45.05 26.83
C ARG A 1151 -59.78 -46.27 27.62
N PRO A 1152 -59.03 -46.83 28.58
CA PRO A 1152 -59.41 -48.05 29.31
C PRO A 1152 -60.81 -48.05 29.95
N TYR A 1153 -61.39 -46.87 30.21
CA TYR A 1153 -62.71 -46.70 30.82
C TYR A 1153 -63.71 -45.92 29.94
N ARG A 1154 -63.37 -45.58 28.68
CA ARG A 1154 -64.21 -44.80 27.77
C ARG A 1154 -63.88 -45.07 26.29
N LEU A 1155 -64.90 -45.44 25.51
CA LEU A 1155 -64.80 -45.52 24.04
C LEU A 1155 -64.61 -44.15 23.41
N ALA A 1156 -63.85 -44.10 22.31
CA ALA A 1156 -63.63 -42.92 21.48
C ALA A 1156 -64.96 -42.30 21.03
N TRP A 1157 -65.02 -40.98 21.02
CA TRP A 1157 -66.14 -40.25 20.42
C TRP A 1157 -65.96 -40.17 18.91
N ASP A 1158 -67.08 -40.12 18.18
CA ASP A 1158 -67.06 -39.82 16.76
C ASP A 1158 -66.46 -38.42 16.50
N GLY A 1159 -65.67 -38.30 15.43
CA GLY A 1159 -64.90 -37.08 15.14
C GLY A 1159 -65.77 -35.84 14.94
N GLU A 1160 -66.99 -35.98 14.39
CA GLU A 1160 -67.92 -34.86 14.23
C GLU A 1160 -68.40 -34.35 15.59
N ARG A 1161 -68.69 -35.28 16.51
CA ARG A 1161 -69.07 -34.97 17.89
C ARG A 1161 -67.94 -34.31 18.68
N VAL A 1162 -66.69 -34.76 18.51
CA VAL A 1162 -65.53 -34.11 19.15
C VAL A 1162 -65.34 -32.70 18.59
N GLY A 1163 -65.49 -32.52 17.27
CA GLY A 1163 -65.37 -31.22 16.62
C GLY A 1163 -66.41 -30.21 17.09
N GLU A 1164 -67.68 -30.62 17.23
CA GLU A 1164 -68.74 -29.79 17.82
C GLU A 1164 -68.44 -29.41 19.27
N TYR A 1165 -67.91 -30.35 20.05
CA TYR A 1165 -67.54 -30.12 21.44
C TYR A 1165 -66.40 -29.12 21.57
N ILE A 1166 -65.31 -29.26 20.81
CA ILE A 1166 -64.19 -28.30 20.78
C ILE A 1166 -64.68 -26.91 20.32
N ARG A 1167 -65.56 -26.85 19.32
CA ARG A 1167 -66.16 -25.58 18.86
C ARG A 1167 -66.97 -24.90 19.95
N SER A 1168 -67.68 -25.66 20.79
CA SER A 1168 -68.42 -25.10 21.93
C SER A 1168 -67.53 -24.49 23.02
N LEU A 1169 -66.26 -24.89 23.08
CA LEU A 1169 -65.27 -24.42 24.04
C LEU A 1169 -64.38 -23.29 23.51
N ALA A 1170 -64.57 -22.86 22.26
CA ALA A 1170 -63.86 -21.75 21.64
C ALA A 1170 -64.16 -20.44 22.38
N GLY A 1171 -63.11 -19.71 22.78
CA GLY A 1171 -63.21 -18.46 23.52
C GLY A 1171 -63.39 -18.63 25.03
N ALA A 1172 -63.49 -19.87 25.52
CA ALA A 1172 -63.48 -20.21 26.94
C ALA A 1172 -62.26 -21.08 27.29
N HIS A 1173 -62.21 -22.31 26.77
CA HIS A 1173 -61.09 -23.23 26.96
C HIS A 1173 -59.99 -22.95 25.92
N PHE A 1174 -60.37 -22.81 24.65
CA PHE A 1174 -59.43 -22.76 23.53
C PHE A 1174 -59.44 -21.41 22.81
N ASP A 1175 -58.34 -21.09 22.16
CA ASP A 1175 -58.24 -19.93 21.26
C ASP A 1175 -59.20 -20.10 20.07
N PRO A 1176 -60.15 -19.17 19.85
CA PRO A 1176 -61.12 -19.26 18.75
C PRO A 1176 -60.49 -19.38 17.36
N HIS A 1177 -59.36 -18.70 17.13
CA HIS A 1177 -58.70 -18.71 15.84
C HIS A 1177 -57.99 -20.03 15.59
N VAL A 1178 -57.36 -20.59 16.62
CA VAL A 1178 -56.70 -21.91 16.55
C VAL A 1178 -57.73 -23.01 16.29
N VAL A 1179 -58.88 -22.99 16.98
CA VAL A 1179 -59.97 -23.96 16.75
C VAL A 1179 -60.48 -23.90 15.32
N GLU A 1180 -60.61 -22.70 14.76
CA GLU A 1180 -61.05 -22.52 13.38
C GLU A 1180 -60.07 -23.15 12.37
N VAL A 1181 -58.77 -22.89 12.54
CA VAL A 1181 -57.72 -23.45 11.66
C VAL A 1181 -57.60 -24.96 11.85
N PHE A 1182 -57.69 -25.45 13.07
CA PHE A 1182 -57.63 -26.88 13.39
C PHE A 1182 -58.79 -27.67 12.77
N LEU A 1183 -60.04 -27.18 12.91
CA LEU A 1183 -61.19 -27.85 12.32
C LEU A 1183 -61.16 -27.84 10.78
N ARG A 1184 -60.58 -26.80 10.16
CA ARG A 1184 -60.31 -26.79 8.71
C ARG A 1184 -59.23 -27.78 8.29
N LEU A 1185 -58.30 -28.11 9.17
CA LEU A 1185 -57.24 -29.10 8.90
C LEU A 1185 -57.76 -30.55 8.99
N LEU A 1186 -58.87 -30.76 9.71
CA LEU A 1186 -59.53 -32.06 9.88
C LEU A 1186 -60.65 -32.35 8.87
N SER A 1187 -61.19 -31.31 8.22
CA SER A 1187 -62.17 -31.40 7.12
C SER A 1187 -61.50 -31.63 5.78
#